data_AF-A0A0E4CUX2-F1
#
_entry.id   AF-A0A0E4CUX2-F1
#
_cell.length_a   1.000
_cell.length_b   1.000
_cell.length_c   1.000
_cell.angle_alpha   90.00
_cell.angle_beta   90.00
_cell.angle_gamma   90.00
#
_symmetry.space_group_name_H-M   'P 1'
#
loop_
_entity.id
_entity.type
_entity.pdbx_description
1 polymer ?
#
loop_
_entity_poly.entity_id
_entity_poly.type
_entity_poly.pdbx_seq_one_letter_code
_entity_poly.pdbx_strand_id
1 'polypeptide(L)'
;MTDRHEGQRVIPFPHGGIVVLVGPSNSGKTTLLRRLVQEGVLLQTEIVSSDDYRTLVGDVEYIDWKGRPREEADILYSDYQLLSNLAFEAMNTVVSMRCRLGKLTVVDATHLQPEYRRKYIDLAAGHDLPCAAWILDLPEQTLLERDTSRDQPRGRQRVKQQFVQFKRSLRGLRDEGFDFTYMLKETESVQFIRKKNPLLAEIGAGVDVIGDIHGCYDEMLELLGQLGYAPDDAGLYRHPGGRTLVSVGDVMSRGPKSLDTLRFWKKHCDAGTARMIDSNHGWKIARYLSGRQVTLSHGDEHIAAELAQLALEAGEEEADALKEELKQFLLSAPSHLVLCREGVRRVVVAHAGIRDEYIGKQSKRIQDFCRYGDTDGMDATGAPVRKEWYVEHESGELIVWGHDPRPFPTVVKNTVNIDQGAVFGGSLTAYRYPEQKFVSVKAYQDYARDPDSPLIRWERGRFSPPNLRKLVEGYSVMTDTYGEISVRGEFVKAAIDAVSHFTIPMEELVYIPPTMSPAPRVSADETCLEHPREAIAYYRSQGVKTMVAEKKHMGSRAVLLLFRDEAAAVPYVGRPTLGTIYTRTGRAFFNKEAGPDVLSRLNSDLHKAGYWARHDTDLLLLDAEIIPWNLKARELIATQYAHVAEAAAMDREQLLGKLREAENAGRDVSGWVQEMEGKLKNARVFREAFQQYCWDTSGLDGIRIAPFHTLAHSGQTFFDRSHLWHMEHGRELAGVSPLFMETEYRTITSEADEADVIRWWEELTEDGHEGIVIKPETFIVRSGKSLIQPAIKIRGRKYLHIIYGIDYLQPDNLARLKLRKTGKKERHALMECALSVESVERFIRKEPLERMHECVLAALSLESDPVDPRL
;
A
#
# COMPACT_ATOMS: atom_id res chain seq x y z
N MET A 1 1.63 33.30 -30.20
CA MET A 1 2.88 34.07 -30.39
C MET A 1 3.93 33.10 -30.93
N THR A 2 4.54 33.40 -32.07
CA THR A 2 5.62 32.58 -32.65
C THR A 2 6.95 33.12 -32.15
N ASP A 3 7.64 32.36 -31.31
CA ASP A 3 9.02 32.66 -30.93
C ASP A 3 9.91 32.49 -32.16
N ARG A 4 10.60 33.57 -32.52
CA ARG A 4 11.63 33.56 -33.57
C ARG A 4 12.96 33.35 -32.89
N HIS A 5 13.59 32.20 -33.12
CA HIS A 5 15.01 32.00 -32.82
C HIS A 5 15.79 32.27 -34.13
N GLU A 6 16.73 33.21 -34.11
CA GLU A 6 17.63 33.52 -35.26
C GLU A 6 16.92 33.82 -36.60
N GLY A 7 15.72 34.41 -36.56
CA GLY A 7 14.96 34.78 -37.77
C GLY A 7 14.21 33.62 -38.45
N GLN A 8 14.33 32.39 -37.97
CA GLN A 8 13.53 31.24 -38.41
C GLN A 8 12.27 31.07 -37.56
N ARG A 9 11.20 30.58 -38.19
CA ARG A 9 9.93 30.28 -37.50
C ARG A 9 10.00 28.87 -36.90
N VAL A 10 9.75 28.74 -35.61
CA VAL A 10 9.77 27.44 -34.91
C VAL A 10 8.36 26.86 -34.83
N ILE A 11 8.21 25.58 -35.18
CA ILE A 11 6.95 24.83 -35.04
C ILE A 11 7.18 23.59 -34.16
N PRO A 12 6.59 23.54 -32.96
CA PRO A 12 6.75 22.40 -32.08
C PRO A 12 5.81 21.25 -32.41
N PHE A 13 6.34 20.03 -32.38
CA PHE A 13 5.54 18.81 -32.22
C PHE A 13 5.13 18.66 -30.75
N PRO A 14 3.86 18.29 -30.46
CA PRO A 14 3.49 17.87 -29.12
C PRO A 14 4.22 16.56 -28.78
N HIS A 15 4.44 16.31 -27.49
CA HIS A 15 5.09 15.07 -27.04
C HIS A 15 4.23 13.82 -27.35
N GLY A 16 2.91 13.99 -27.39
CA GLY A 16 1.90 13.02 -27.79
C GLY A 16 0.66 13.74 -28.32
N GLY A 17 -0.14 13.06 -29.16
CA GLY A 17 -1.34 13.64 -29.80
C GLY A 17 -1.36 13.49 -31.31
N ILE A 18 -2.29 14.18 -31.96
CA ILE A 18 -2.54 14.05 -33.40
C ILE A 18 -2.11 15.32 -34.15
N VAL A 19 -1.37 15.16 -35.23
CA VAL A 19 -1.08 16.23 -36.20
C VAL A 19 -1.75 15.87 -37.51
N VAL A 20 -2.76 16.65 -37.89
CA VAL A 20 -3.52 16.48 -39.13
C VAL A 20 -2.91 17.36 -40.22
N LEU A 21 -2.37 16.74 -41.28
CA LEU A 21 -1.91 17.50 -42.44
C LEU A 21 -3.10 17.91 -43.32
N VAL A 22 -3.20 19.19 -43.66
CA VAL A 22 -4.29 19.76 -44.44
C VAL A 22 -3.73 20.39 -45.71
N GLY A 23 -4.16 19.88 -46.87
CA GLY A 23 -3.80 20.48 -48.15
C GLY A 23 -4.13 19.59 -49.35
N PRO A 24 -4.29 20.16 -50.55
CA PRO A 24 -4.55 19.39 -51.78
C PRO A 24 -3.44 18.37 -52.08
N SER A 25 -3.71 17.45 -53.00
CA SER A 25 -2.64 16.63 -53.58
C SER A 25 -1.51 17.53 -54.12
N ASN A 26 -0.28 17.05 -54.04
CA ASN A 26 0.95 17.74 -54.49
C ASN A 26 1.35 18.99 -53.67
N SER A 27 0.71 19.22 -52.52
CA SER A 27 1.11 20.28 -51.58
C SER A 27 2.46 20.04 -50.89
N GLY A 28 3.10 18.88 -51.08
CA GLY A 28 4.40 18.54 -50.50
C GLY A 28 4.36 17.85 -49.14
N LYS A 29 3.18 17.38 -48.67
CA LYS A 29 3.00 16.69 -47.37
C LYS A 29 3.98 15.53 -47.18
N THR A 30 3.91 14.52 -48.04
CA THR A 30 4.74 13.32 -47.96
C THR A 30 6.23 13.64 -48.09
N THR A 31 6.60 14.62 -48.93
CA THR A 31 8.00 15.09 -49.06
C THR A 31 8.50 15.73 -47.78
N LEU A 32 7.68 16.57 -47.14
CA LEU A 32 7.99 17.19 -45.84
C LEU A 32 8.18 16.11 -44.77
N LEU A 33 7.26 15.15 -44.68
CA LEU A 33 7.34 14.07 -43.68
C LEU A 33 8.61 13.21 -43.85
N ARG A 34 8.96 12.83 -45.09
CA ARG A 34 10.20 12.09 -45.38
C ARG A 34 11.44 12.86 -44.95
N ARG A 35 11.48 14.17 -45.22
CA ARG A 35 12.57 15.05 -44.78
C ARG A 35 12.69 15.05 -43.26
N LEU A 36 11.58 15.20 -42.54
CA LEU A 36 11.56 15.22 -41.07
C LEU A 36 11.99 13.87 -40.44
N VAL A 37 11.72 12.75 -41.11
CA VAL A 37 12.24 11.44 -40.70
C VAL A 37 13.75 11.34 -40.93
N GLN A 38 14.24 11.80 -42.08
CA GLN A 38 15.68 11.83 -42.38
C GLN A 38 16.47 12.74 -41.45
N GLU A 39 15.88 13.87 -41.05
CA GLU A 39 16.43 14.82 -40.06
C GLU A 39 16.34 14.29 -38.61
N GLY A 40 15.69 13.14 -38.38
CA GLY A 40 15.53 12.54 -37.05
C GLY A 40 14.52 13.24 -36.14
N VAL A 41 13.70 14.16 -36.69
CA VAL A 41 12.67 14.89 -35.93
C VAL A 41 11.44 14.00 -35.68
N LEU A 42 11.08 13.17 -36.67
CA LEU A 42 9.98 12.21 -36.61
C LEU A 42 10.48 10.78 -36.80
N LEU A 43 9.77 9.82 -36.24
CA LEU A 43 9.93 8.40 -36.55
C LEU A 43 9.01 8.02 -37.71
N GLN A 44 9.45 7.10 -38.57
CA GLN A 44 8.60 6.58 -39.65
C GLN A 44 7.28 6.00 -39.11
N THR A 45 7.33 5.36 -37.95
CA THR A 45 6.16 4.76 -37.27
C THR A 45 5.21 5.79 -36.64
N GLU A 46 5.55 7.08 -36.64
CA GLU A 46 4.67 8.16 -36.21
C GLU A 46 3.79 8.68 -37.36
N ILE A 47 4.10 8.31 -38.60
CA ILE A 47 3.33 8.71 -39.78
C ILE A 47 2.27 7.66 -40.08
N VAL A 48 1.03 8.10 -40.22
CA VAL A 48 -0.11 7.29 -40.59
C VAL A 48 -0.69 7.85 -41.89
N SER A 49 -0.34 7.21 -43.01
CA SER A 49 -0.68 7.68 -44.36
C SER A 49 -1.86 6.93 -44.94
N SER A 50 -2.80 7.65 -45.55
CA SER A 50 -3.92 7.01 -46.26
C SER A 50 -3.46 6.20 -47.47
N ASP A 51 -2.34 6.58 -48.09
CA ASP A 51 -1.78 5.88 -49.25
C ASP A 51 -1.12 4.56 -48.80
N ASP A 52 -0.35 4.59 -47.70
CA ASP A 52 0.28 3.38 -47.13
C ASP A 52 -0.77 2.35 -46.66
N TYR A 53 -1.87 2.82 -46.05
CA TYR A 53 -2.96 1.93 -45.60
C TYR A 53 -3.78 1.35 -46.76
N ARG A 54 -3.92 2.06 -47.88
CA ARG A 54 -4.53 1.47 -49.08
C ARG A 54 -3.68 0.32 -49.62
N THR A 55 -2.36 0.52 -49.70
CA THR A 55 -1.42 -0.54 -50.08
C THR A 55 -1.43 -1.69 -49.08
N LEU A 56 -1.45 -1.40 -47.78
CA LEU A 56 -1.46 -2.44 -46.73
C LEU A 56 -2.74 -3.28 -46.74
N VAL A 57 -3.89 -2.68 -47.06
CA VAL A 57 -5.20 -3.34 -47.02
C VAL A 57 -5.58 -3.99 -48.35
N GLY A 58 -5.20 -3.41 -49.49
CA GLY A 58 -5.63 -3.88 -50.81
C GLY A 58 -4.56 -3.87 -51.88
N ASP A 59 -3.28 -3.94 -51.50
CA ASP A 59 -2.09 -4.10 -52.35
C ASP A 59 -1.81 -2.98 -53.37
N VAL A 60 -2.72 -2.01 -53.52
CA VAL A 60 -2.60 -0.88 -54.45
C VAL A 60 -2.92 0.46 -53.78
N GLU A 61 -2.17 1.51 -54.13
CA GLU A 61 -2.42 2.87 -53.65
C GLU A 61 -3.61 3.52 -54.37
N TYR A 62 -3.78 3.21 -55.65
CA TYR A 62 -4.77 3.81 -56.53
C TYR A 62 -5.19 2.84 -57.63
N ILE A 63 -6.50 2.81 -57.92
CA ILE A 63 -7.06 2.07 -59.05
C ILE A 63 -7.32 3.10 -60.16
N ASP A 64 -6.78 2.89 -61.35
CA ASP A 64 -7.03 3.80 -62.48
C ASP A 64 -8.25 3.37 -63.31
N TRP A 65 -9.25 4.24 -63.35
CA TRP A 65 -10.46 4.08 -64.15
C TRP A 65 -10.52 5.04 -65.35
N LYS A 66 -9.47 5.83 -65.62
CA LYS A 66 -9.43 6.75 -66.77
C LYS A 66 -9.34 6.00 -68.10
N GLY A 67 -10.08 6.48 -69.10
CA GLY A 67 -10.04 5.96 -70.47
C GLY A 67 -10.77 4.63 -70.68
N ARG A 68 -11.46 4.11 -69.66
CA ARG A 68 -12.25 2.87 -69.74
C ARG A 68 -13.71 3.14 -70.12
N PRO A 69 -14.43 2.13 -70.67
CA PRO A 69 -15.87 2.19 -70.85
C PRO A 69 -16.59 2.58 -69.55
N ARG A 70 -17.70 3.31 -69.65
CA ARG A 70 -18.41 3.88 -68.48
C ARG A 70 -18.76 2.83 -67.43
N GLU A 71 -19.23 1.66 -67.86
CA GLU A 71 -19.60 0.55 -66.98
C GLU A 71 -18.40 0.02 -66.17
N GLU A 72 -17.24 -0.19 -66.82
CA GLU A 72 -16.01 -0.59 -66.14
C GLU A 72 -15.49 0.50 -65.19
N ALA A 73 -15.58 1.76 -65.62
CA ALA A 73 -15.13 2.89 -64.81
C ALA A 73 -15.97 3.04 -63.52
N ASP A 74 -17.28 2.82 -63.59
CA ASP A 74 -18.18 2.86 -62.43
C ASP A 74 -17.88 1.72 -61.44
N ILE A 75 -17.58 0.51 -61.93
CA ILE A 75 -17.18 -0.64 -61.09
C ILE A 75 -15.86 -0.36 -60.37
N LEU A 76 -14.82 0.02 -61.12
CA LEU A 76 -13.50 0.30 -60.56
C LEU A 76 -13.52 1.48 -59.58
N TYR A 77 -14.39 2.47 -59.83
CA TYR A 77 -14.61 3.56 -58.90
C TYR A 77 -15.26 3.08 -57.60
N SER A 78 -16.25 2.19 -57.67
CA SER A 78 -16.86 1.55 -56.49
C SER A 78 -15.84 0.72 -55.70
N ASP A 79 -15.01 -0.08 -56.37
CA ASP A 79 -13.95 -0.87 -55.73
C ASP A 79 -12.92 0.03 -55.03
N TYR A 80 -12.51 1.12 -55.68
CA TYR A 80 -11.61 2.10 -55.08
C TYR A 80 -12.24 2.80 -53.86
N GLN A 81 -13.54 3.09 -53.89
CA GLN A 81 -14.25 3.64 -52.74
C GLN A 81 -14.29 2.64 -51.57
N LEU A 82 -14.60 1.37 -51.83
CA LEU A 82 -14.61 0.33 -50.80
C LEU A 82 -13.22 0.16 -50.18
N LEU A 83 -12.18 0.02 -51.01
CA LEU A 83 -10.78 -0.04 -50.56
C LEU A 83 -10.42 1.17 -49.70
N SER A 84 -10.72 2.38 -50.17
CA SER A 84 -10.41 3.59 -49.42
C SER A 84 -11.17 3.63 -48.09
N ASN A 85 -12.42 3.19 -48.03
CA ASN A 85 -13.20 3.16 -46.79
C ASN A 85 -12.58 2.21 -45.75
N LEU A 86 -12.26 0.98 -46.15
CA LEU A 86 -11.61 -0.01 -45.28
C LEU A 86 -10.21 0.43 -44.83
N ALA A 87 -9.45 1.07 -45.73
CA ALA A 87 -8.15 1.65 -45.38
C ALA A 87 -8.29 2.75 -44.31
N PHE A 88 -9.27 3.65 -44.45
CA PHE A 88 -9.54 4.68 -43.44
C PHE A 88 -10.03 4.08 -42.11
N GLU A 89 -10.79 2.99 -42.13
CA GLU A 89 -11.22 2.28 -40.91
C GLU A 89 -10.01 1.74 -40.13
N ALA A 90 -9.16 0.95 -40.78
CA ALA A 90 -7.93 0.43 -40.17
C ALA A 90 -7.01 1.55 -39.67
N MET A 91 -6.87 2.61 -40.46
CA MET A 91 -6.09 3.78 -40.12
C MET A 91 -6.60 4.45 -38.83
N ASN A 92 -7.91 4.71 -38.72
CA ASN A 92 -8.52 5.32 -37.54
C ASN A 92 -8.36 4.45 -36.28
N THR A 93 -8.47 3.13 -36.41
CA THR A 93 -8.23 2.20 -35.30
C THR A 93 -6.79 2.31 -34.79
N VAL A 94 -5.79 2.37 -35.69
CA VAL A 94 -4.39 2.53 -35.27
C VAL A 94 -4.14 3.90 -34.65
N VAL A 95 -4.70 4.98 -35.19
CA VAL A 95 -4.61 6.31 -34.57
C VAL A 95 -5.19 6.28 -33.15
N SER A 96 -6.34 5.63 -32.94
CA SER A 96 -6.96 5.48 -31.61
C SER A 96 -6.07 4.70 -30.63
N MET A 97 -5.52 3.56 -31.04
CA MET A 97 -4.60 2.77 -30.22
C MET A 97 -3.36 3.58 -29.81
N ARG A 98 -2.81 4.36 -30.75
CA ARG A 98 -1.67 5.25 -30.46
C ARG A 98 -2.04 6.38 -29.50
N CYS A 99 -3.26 6.91 -29.58
CA CYS A 99 -3.76 7.90 -28.62
C CYS A 99 -3.89 7.32 -27.21
N ARG A 100 -4.39 6.08 -27.07
CA ARG A 100 -4.43 5.39 -25.77
C ARG A 100 -3.04 5.30 -25.13
N LEU A 101 -2.02 5.02 -25.94
CA LEU A 101 -0.62 4.95 -25.54
C LEU A 101 0.08 6.32 -25.37
N GLY A 102 -0.63 7.44 -25.58
CA GLY A 102 -0.06 8.79 -25.48
C GLY A 102 0.99 9.11 -26.54
N LYS A 103 0.97 8.44 -27.70
CA LYS A 103 1.98 8.60 -28.76
C LYS A 103 1.63 9.75 -29.70
N LEU A 104 2.67 10.37 -30.28
CA LEU A 104 2.53 11.31 -31.38
C LEU A 104 2.11 10.56 -32.65
N THR A 105 1.15 11.10 -33.39
CA THR A 105 0.67 10.54 -34.66
C THR A 105 0.46 11.66 -35.66
N VAL A 106 1.10 11.56 -36.83
CA VAL A 106 0.96 12.52 -37.93
C VAL A 106 0.15 11.85 -39.04
N VAL A 107 -1.04 12.37 -39.33
CA VAL A 107 -1.96 11.79 -40.31
C VAL A 107 -1.73 12.42 -41.69
N ASP A 108 -1.20 11.64 -42.63
CA ASP A 108 -0.99 12.06 -44.02
C ASP A 108 -2.20 11.68 -44.89
N ALA A 109 -3.10 12.64 -45.04
CA ALA A 109 -4.14 12.64 -46.06
C ALA A 109 -4.43 14.08 -46.49
N THR A 110 -5.38 14.28 -47.41
CA THR A 110 -5.69 15.63 -47.90
C THR A 110 -6.50 16.47 -46.90
N HIS A 111 -7.37 15.83 -46.12
CA HIS A 111 -8.21 16.43 -45.07
C HIS A 111 -8.91 17.73 -45.48
N LEU A 112 -9.50 17.75 -46.69
CA LEU A 112 -10.06 18.98 -47.27
C LEU A 112 -11.42 19.38 -46.67
N GLN A 113 -12.17 18.40 -46.16
CA GLN A 113 -13.51 18.58 -45.61
C GLN A 113 -13.49 18.66 -44.08
N PRO A 114 -14.30 19.54 -43.45
CA PRO A 114 -14.41 19.64 -42.00
C PRO A 114 -14.81 18.33 -41.32
N GLU A 115 -15.71 17.54 -41.93
CA GLU A 115 -16.22 16.30 -41.34
C GLU A 115 -15.12 15.25 -41.12
N TYR A 116 -14.12 15.20 -42.02
CA TYR A 116 -12.97 14.31 -41.87
C TYR A 116 -11.98 14.79 -40.81
N ARG A 117 -11.83 16.11 -40.66
CA ARG A 117 -10.96 16.69 -39.62
C ARG A 117 -11.55 16.51 -38.23
N ARG A 118 -12.88 16.67 -38.11
CA ARG A 118 -13.61 16.56 -36.85
C ARG A 118 -13.37 15.21 -36.15
N LYS A 119 -13.31 14.11 -36.92
CA LYS A 119 -13.02 12.77 -36.38
C LYS A 119 -11.73 12.71 -35.56
N TYR A 120 -10.66 13.38 -36.00
CA TYR A 120 -9.39 13.39 -35.28
C TYR A 120 -9.40 14.35 -34.09
N ILE A 121 -10.14 15.45 -34.17
CA ILE A 121 -10.34 16.36 -33.04
C ILE A 121 -11.06 15.62 -31.91
N ASP A 122 -12.19 14.97 -32.22
CA ASP A 122 -12.96 14.20 -31.24
C ASP A 122 -12.17 13.00 -30.71
N LEU A 123 -11.39 12.33 -31.56
CA LEU A 123 -10.53 11.21 -31.15
C LEU A 123 -9.41 11.65 -30.18
N ALA A 124 -8.73 12.75 -30.48
CA ALA A 124 -7.69 13.29 -29.60
C ALA A 124 -8.29 13.75 -28.26
N ALA A 125 -9.41 14.48 -28.32
CA ALA A 125 -10.13 14.96 -27.13
C ALA A 125 -10.63 13.82 -26.25
N GLY A 126 -11.16 12.74 -26.84
CA GLY A 126 -11.61 11.55 -26.11
C GLY A 126 -10.49 10.85 -25.32
N HIS A 127 -9.24 11.02 -25.73
CA HIS A 127 -8.05 10.45 -25.11
C HIS A 127 -7.17 11.45 -24.35
N ASP A 128 -7.67 12.66 -24.08
CA ASP A 128 -6.93 13.72 -23.36
C ASP A 128 -5.61 14.14 -24.04
N LEU A 129 -5.60 14.19 -25.37
CA LEU A 129 -4.43 14.58 -26.17
C LEU A 129 -4.74 15.78 -27.06
N PRO A 130 -3.71 16.60 -27.37
CA PRO A 130 -3.89 17.73 -28.29
C PRO A 130 -4.03 17.26 -29.74
N CYS A 131 -4.78 18.04 -30.51
CA CYS A 131 -4.92 17.91 -31.97
C CYS A 131 -4.45 19.19 -32.66
N ALA A 132 -3.47 19.07 -33.56
CA ALA A 132 -2.92 20.18 -34.32
C ALA A 132 -3.23 20.04 -35.82
N ALA A 133 -3.54 21.17 -36.48
CA ALA A 133 -3.68 21.23 -37.93
C ALA A 133 -2.47 21.90 -38.58
N TRP A 134 -1.84 21.21 -39.53
CA TRP A 134 -0.74 21.75 -40.34
C TRP A 134 -1.20 21.97 -41.76
N ILE A 135 -1.32 23.24 -42.13
CA ILE A 135 -1.95 23.68 -43.38
C ILE A 135 -0.86 24.00 -44.39
N LEU A 136 -0.77 23.22 -45.46
CA LEU A 136 0.17 23.47 -46.56
C LEU A 136 -0.53 24.28 -47.65
N ASP A 137 -0.38 25.61 -47.60
CA ASP A 137 -1.03 26.54 -48.52
C ASP A 137 -0.09 26.97 -49.65
N LEU A 138 -0.14 26.23 -50.76
CA LEU A 138 0.64 26.52 -51.98
C LEU A 138 -0.23 27.11 -53.10
N PRO A 139 0.35 27.91 -54.01
CA PRO A 139 -0.34 28.39 -55.21
C PRO A 139 -0.85 27.25 -56.09
N GLU A 140 -2.04 27.42 -56.71
CA GLU A 140 -2.63 26.43 -57.63
C GLU A 140 -1.66 26.01 -58.74
N GLN A 141 -0.93 26.98 -59.30
CA GLN A 141 0.02 26.74 -60.38
C GLN A 141 1.11 25.75 -59.97
N THR A 142 1.70 25.90 -58.79
CA THR A 142 2.72 25.00 -58.24
C THR A 142 2.19 23.58 -58.05
N LEU A 143 0.94 23.45 -57.58
CA LEU A 143 0.30 22.13 -57.40
C LEU A 143 0.10 21.40 -58.73
N LEU A 144 -0.21 22.15 -59.80
CA LEU A 144 -0.39 21.62 -61.15
C LEU A 144 0.93 21.25 -61.81
N GLU A 145 1.96 22.09 -61.68
CA GLU A 145 3.32 21.81 -62.17
C GLU A 145 3.87 20.53 -61.51
N ARG A 146 3.68 20.37 -60.19
CA ARG A 146 4.09 19.15 -59.47
C ARG A 146 3.27 17.91 -59.82
N ASP A 147 2.02 18.06 -60.28
CA ASP A 147 1.22 16.92 -60.76
C ASP A 147 1.78 16.35 -62.06
N THR A 148 2.30 17.22 -62.94
CA THR A 148 2.87 16.80 -64.23
C THR A 148 4.20 16.05 -64.10
N SER A 149 4.94 16.28 -63.01
CA SER A 149 6.22 15.65 -62.72
C SER A 149 6.12 14.43 -61.79
N ARG A 150 4.90 13.94 -61.48
CA ARG A 150 4.67 12.80 -60.58
C ARG A 150 4.58 11.51 -61.39
N ASP A 151 5.19 10.42 -60.90
CA ASP A 151 5.15 9.10 -61.57
C ASP A 151 3.72 8.63 -61.89
N GLN A 152 2.76 8.96 -61.01
CA GLN A 152 1.32 8.74 -61.21
C GLN A 152 0.54 10.05 -61.00
N PRO A 153 0.28 10.83 -62.06
CA PRO A 153 -0.46 12.10 -61.96
C PRO A 153 -1.89 11.90 -61.48
N ARG A 154 -2.34 12.73 -60.54
CA ARG A 154 -3.72 12.64 -60.02
C ARG A 154 -4.73 13.24 -61.01
N GLY A 155 -4.29 14.18 -61.84
CA GLY A 155 -5.04 14.78 -62.93
C GLY A 155 -5.48 16.22 -62.63
N ARG A 156 -5.27 17.10 -63.62
CA ARG A 156 -5.51 18.55 -63.55
C ARG A 156 -6.88 18.93 -62.96
N GLN A 157 -7.96 18.29 -63.41
CA GLN A 157 -9.31 18.61 -62.92
C GLN A 157 -9.51 18.29 -61.44
N ARG A 158 -8.99 17.14 -60.98
CA ARG A 158 -9.06 16.72 -59.57
C ARG A 158 -8.26 17.67 -58.67
N VAL A 159 -7.03 18.03 -59.07
CA VAL A 159 -6.20 18.98 -58.31
C VAL A 159 -6.87 20.35 -58.20
N LYS A 160 -7.48 20.85 -59.28
CA LYS A 160 -8.26 22.10 -59.26
C LYS A 160 -9.47 22.03 -58.33
N GLN A 161 -10.25 20.95 -58.40
CA GLN A 161 -11.39 20.73 -57.51
C GLN A 161 -10.95 20.72 -56.03
N GLN A 162 -9.86 20.00 -55.72
CA GLN A 162 -9.28 19.97 -54.39
C GLN A 162 -8.79 21.33 -53.93
N PHE A 163 -8.16 22.13 -54.80
CA PHE A 163 -7.71 23.48 -54.47
C PHE A 163 -8.87 24.42 -54.14
N VAL A 164 -9.95 24.41 -54.94
CA VAL A 164 -11.16 25.21 -54.67
C VAL A 164 -11.79 24.78 -53.34
N GLN A 165 -11.90 23.47 -53.11
CA GLN A 165 -12.43 22.92 -51.86
C GLN A 165 -11.58 23.33 -50.65
N PHE A 166 -10.26 23.24 -50.76
CA PHE A 166 -9.30 23.68 -49.75
C PHE A 166 -9.47 25.17 -49.41
N LYS A 167 -9.48 26.05 -50.41
CA LYS A 167 -9.64 27.49 -50.18
C LYS A 167 -10.98 27.85 -49.52
N ARG A 168 -12.05 27.09 -49.82
CA ARG A 168 -13.35 27.25 -49.14
C ARG A 168 -13.28 26.81 -47.68
N SER A 169 -12.67 25.66 -47.40
CA SER A 169 -12.64 25.10 -46.04
C SER A 169 -11.66 25.81 -45.10
N LEU A 170 -10.63 26.49 -45.62
CA LEU A 170 -9.71 27.30 -44.81
C LEU A 170 -10.38 28.40 -43.98
N ARG A 171 -11.51 28.96 -44.45
CA ARG A 171 -12.17 30.09 -43.78
C ARG A 171 -12.72 29.73 -42.40
N GLY A 172 -13.16 28.48 -42.21
CA GLY A 172 -13.72 27.99 -40.95
C GLY A 172 -12.75 27.22 -40.07
N LEU A 173 -11.52 26.93 -40.54
CA LEU A 173 -10.60 26.00 -39.87
C LEU A 173 -10.19 26.45 -38.47
N ARG A 174 -10.12 27.77 -38.22
CA ARG A 174 -9.82 28.31 -36.89
C ARG A 174 -10.91 28.01 -35.86
N ASP A 175 -12.14 27.79 -36.30
CA ASP A 175 -13.30 27.58 -35.42
C ASP A 175 -13.63 26.09 -35.23
N GLU A 176 -12.86 25.17 -35.84
CA GLU A 176 -13.14 23.73 -35.82
C GLU A 176 -12.75 23.03 -34.51
N GLY A 177 -11.96 23.70 -33.66
CA GLY A 177 -11.56 23.19 -32.34
C GLY A 177 -10.18 22.50 -32.29
N PHE A 178 -9.27 22.80 -33.22
CA PHE A 178 -7.86 22.41 -33.09
C PHE A 178 -7.17 23.19 -31.97
N ASP A 179 -6.37 22.51 -31.14
CA ASP A 179 -5.55 23.16 -30.10
C ASP A 179 -4.49 24.08 -30.70
N PHE A 180 -3.92 23.66 -31.84
CA PHE A 180 -2.91 24.42 -32.55
C PHE A 180 -3.14 24.39 -34.06
N THR A 181 -2.98 25.53 -34.71
CA THR A 181 -3.05 25.62 -36.18
C THR A 181 -1.81 26.32 -36.72
N TYR A 182 -1.10 25.64 -37.62
CA TYR A 182 0.11 26.16 -38.25
C TYR A 182 -0.06 26.22 -39.77
N MET A 183 0.03 27.42 -40.33
CA MET A 183 0.07 27.61 -41.79
C MET A 183 1.51 27.56 -42.29
N LEU A 184 1.79 26.73 -43.30
CA LEU A 184 3.10 26.51 -43.91
C LEU A 184 3.06 27.01 -45.36
N LYS A 185 3.98 27.92 -45.69
CA LYS A 185 4.22 28.44 -47.04
C LYS A 185 5.61 28.04 -47.52
N GLU A 186 5.79 27.84 -48.82
CA GLU A 186 7.05 27.34 -49.40
C GLU A 186 8.25 28.29 -49.20
N THR A 187 8.01 29.59 -49.14
CA THR A 187 9.05 30.62 -48.99
C THR A 187 9.52 30.83 -47.54
N GLU A 188 8.91 30.13 -46.56
CA GLU A 188 9.24 30.29 -45.16
C GLU A 188 10.27 29.25 -44.70
N SER A 189 11.37 29.72 -44.09
CA SER A 189 12.33 28.85 -43.41
C SER A 189 11.77 28.49 -42.02
N VAL A 190 11.43 27.21 -41.84
CA VAL A 190 10.76 26.68 -40.66
C VAL A 190 11.61 25.59 -39.99
N GLN A 191 11.84 25.74 -38.70
CA GLN A 191 12.49 24.73 -37.86
C GLN A 191 11.42 23.96 -37.08
N PHE A 192 11.50 22.63 -37.11
CA PHE A 192 10.60 21.76 -36.36
C PHE A 192 11.30 21.22 -35.11
N ILE A 193 10.67 21.37 -33.94
CA ILE A 193 11.24 20.93 -32.66
C ILE A 193 10.32 19.94 -31.97
N ARG A 194 10.89 18.95 -31.29
CA ARG A 194 10.12 17.97 -30.51
C ARG A 194 10.04 18.41 -29.05
N LYS A 195 8.84 18.69 -28.55
CA LYS A 195 8.67 18.99 -27.12
C LYS A 195 8.83 17.72 -26.30
N LYS A 196 9.59 17.82 -25.19
CA LYS A 196 9.57 16.81 -24.13
C LYS A 196 8.24 16.89 -23.39
N ASN A 197 7.83 15.79 -22.76
CA ASN A 197 6.66 15.81 -21.91
C ASN A 197 6.98 16.61 -20.62
N PRO A 198 6.31 17.75 -20.36
CA PRO A 198 6.64 18.62 -19.23
C PRO A 198 6.31 17.98 -17.87
N LEU A 199 5.49 16.93 -17.85
CA LEU A 199 5.10 16.21 -16.63
C LEU A 199 6.20 15.23 -16.20
N LEU A 200 7.10 14.84 -17.10
CA LEU A 200 8.16 13.87 -16.78
C LEU A 200 9.38 14.56 -16.19
N ALA A 201 9.91 13.99 -15.11
CA ALA A 201 11.13 14.46 -14.47
C ALA A 201 11.99 13.27 -14.03
N GLU A 202 13.30 13.34 -14.26
CA GLU A 202 14.22 12.34 -13.69
C GLU A 202 14.47 12.63 -12.20
N ILE A 203 14.43 11.58 -11.40
CA ILE A 203 14.82 11.60 -9.98
C ILE A 203 16.23 11.00 -9.87
N GLY A 204 17.17 11.84 -9.41
CA GLY A 204 18.56 11.46 -9.21
C GLY A 204 18.71 10.55 -7.98
N ALA A 205 19.22 11.11 -6.88
CA ALA A 205 19.46 10.34 -5.66
C ALA A 205 18.17 9.96 -4.90
N GLY A 206 17.05 10.66 -5.17
CA GLY A 206 15.76 10.44 -4.52
C GLY A 206 14.88 11.68 -4.55
N VAL A 207 13.67 11.55 -4.02
CA VAL A 207 12.69 12.64 -3.91
C VAL A 207 12.07 12.63 -2.52
N ASP A 208 11.83 13.82 -1.99
CA ASP A 208 11.06 14.03 -0.76
C ASP A 208 9.80 14.82 -1.12
N VAL A 209 8.64 14.17 -1.01
CA VAL A 209 7.33 14.73 -1.38
C VAL A 209 6.63 15.23 -0.11
N ILE A 210 6.31 16.52 -0.02
CA ILE A 210 5.61 17.17 1.11
C ILE A 210 4.11 17.29 0.81
N GLY A 211 3.29 16.98 1.82
CA GLY A 211 1.84 17.12 1.80
C GLY A 211 1.32 18.56 1.78
N ASP A 212 0.02 18.74 2.03
CA ASP A 212 -0.65 20.04 2.02
C ASP A 212 -0.12 20.91 3.18
N ILE A 213 0.64 21.97 2.86
CA ILE A 213 1.29 22.82 3.87
C ILE A 213 0.33 23.86 4.42
N HIS A 214 -0.55 24.41 3.57
CA HIS A 214 -1.55 25.40 3.96
C HIS A 214 -0.98 26.55 4.81
N GLY A 215 0.15 27.14 4.41
CA GLY A 215 0.74 28.26 5.13
C GLY A 215 1.33 27.93 6.51
N CYS A 216 1.42 26.65 6.92
CA CYS A 216 2.17 26.17 8.08
C CYS A 216 3.69 26.20 7.80
N TYR A 217 4.22 27.41 7.58
CA TYR A 217 5.58 27.65 7.10
C TYR A 217 6.65 27.19 8.11
N ASP A 218 6.42 27.40 9.41
CA ASP A 218 7.40 27.07 10.44
C ASP A 218 7.53 25.54 10.59
N GLU A 219 6.41 24.81 10.57
CA GLU A 219 6.38 23.35 10.51
C GLU A 219 7.07 22.81 9.25
N MET A 220 6.91 23.49 8.10
CA MET A 220 7.62 23.14 6.87
C MET A 220 9.13 23.29 7.02
N LEU A 221 9.62 24.37 7.63
CA LEU A 221 11.05 24.55 7.88
C LEU A 221 11.61 23.50 8.85
N GLU A 222 10.88 23.18 9.91
CA GLU A 222 11.26 22.09 10.83
C GLU A 222 11.33 20.74 10.09
N LEU A 223 10.33 20.44 9.26
CA LEU A 223 10.28 19.21 8.48
C LEU A 223 11.45 19.12 7.50
N LEU A 224 11.79 20.22 6.82
CA LEU A 224 12.96 20.29 5.95
C LEU A 224 14.26 20.01 6.72
N GLY A 225 14.38 20.53 7.94
CA GLY A 225 15.49 20.23 8.85
C GLY A 225 15.58 18.74 9.18
N GLN A 226 14.46 18.11 9.56
CA GLN A 226 14.41 16.66 9.84
C GLN A 226 14.71 15.80 8.61
N LEU A 227 14.35 16.28 7.41
CA LEU A 227 14.68 15.66 6.13
C LEU A 227 16.17 15.84 5.74
N GLY A 228 16.89 16.75 6.40
CA GLY A 228 18.31 17.02 6.15
C GLY A 228 18.57 18.10 5.08
N TYR A 229 17.59 18.96 4.79
CA TYR A 229 17.80 20.13 3.94
C TYR A 229 18.38 21.29 4.76
N ALA A 230 19.34 22.00 4.18
CA ALA A 230 19.92 23.20 4.77
C ALA A 230 19.98 24.33 3.73
N PRO A 231 19.84 25.60 4.13
CA PRO A 231 20.00 26.73 3.23
C PRO A 231 21.47 26.88 2.81
N ASP A 232 21.69 27.12 1.52
CA ASP A 232 22.98 27.58 0.99
C ASP A 232 23.16 29.11 1.17
N ASP A 233 24.29 29.66 0.71
CA ASP A 233 24.59 31.10 0.78
C ASP A 233 23.56 31.97 0.05
N ALA A 234 22.83 31.41 -0.93
CA ALA A 234 21.74 32.07 -1.64
C ALA A 234 20.38 31.88 -0.93
N GLY A 235 20.36 31.19 0.21
CA GLY A 235 19.16 30.83 0.97
C GLY A 235 18.26 29.84 0.24
N LEU A 236 18.81 28.98 -0.63
CA LEU A 236 18.12 27.85 -1.23
C LEU A 236 18.36 26.60 -0.38
N TYR A 237 17.28 25.95 0.05
CA TYR A 237 17.34 24.71 0.81
C TYR A 237 17.73 23.56 -0.12
N ARG A 238 18.88 22.95 0.16
CA ARG A 238 19.43 21.83 -0.62
C ARG A 238 19.70 20.64 0.29
N HIS A 239 19.42 19.44 -0.22
CA HIS A 239 19.79 18.21 0.45
C HIS A 239 21.22 17.80 0.03
N PRO A 240 22.13 17.46 0.96
CA PRO A 240 23.52 17.12 0.64
C PRO A 240 23.63 15.89 -0.27
N GLY A 241 22.66 14.97 -0.18
CA GLY A 241 22.53 13.82 -1.07
C GLY A 241 21.99 14.11 -2.47
N GLY A 242 21.70 15.36 -2.84
CA GLY A 242 21.19 15.71 -4.19
C GLY A 242 19.76 15.25 -4.45
N ARG A 243 18.90 15.27 -3.42
CA ARG A 243 17.48 14.90 -3.52
C ARG A 243 16.66 16.08 -4.03
N THR A 244 15.56 15.78 -4.71
CA THR A 244 14.61 16.79 -5.20
C THR A 244 13.48 16.97 -4.20
N LEU A 245 13.14 18.22 -3.90
CA LEU A 245 11.97 18.56 -3.09
C LEU A 245 10.71 18.69 -3.97
N VAL A 246 9.60 18.06 -3.58
CA VAL A 246 8.33 18.15 -4.32
C VAL A 246 7.18 18.46 -3.37
N SER A 247 6.28 19.35 -3.75
CA SER A 247 4.99 19.55 -3.04
C SER A 247 3.84 18.95 -3.84
N VAL A 248 2.86 18.36 -3.14
CA VAL A 248 1.58 17.93 -3.70
C VAL A 248 0.61 19.09 -3.98
N GLY A 249 1.04 20.34 -3.82
CA GLY A 249 0.20 21.53 -3.96
C GLY A 249 -0.28 22.08 -2.62
N ASP A 250 -1.26 23.00 -2.65
CA ASP A 250 -1.87 23.62 -1.46
C ASP A 250 -0.84 24.10 -0.42
N VAL A 251 0.18 24.79 -0.92
CA VAL A 251 1.26 25.33 -0.08
C VAL A 251 0.82 26.54 0.77
N MET A 252 -0.37 27.08 0.48
CA MET A 252 -0.91 28.32 1.00
C MET A 252 -2.38 28.16 1.41
N SER A 253 -2.97 29.28 1.85
CA SER A 253 -4.33 29.37 2.40
C SER A 253 -4.45 28.69 3.76
N ARG A 254 -5.47 29.07 4.54
CA ARG A 254 -5.80 28.56 5.89
C ARG A 254 -4.81 28.90 7.00
N GLY A 255 -3.53 28.59 6.85
CA GLY A 255 -2.51 28.86 7.87
C GLY A 255 -1.95 30.28 7.81
N PRO A 256 -1.09 30.61 8.78
CA PRO A 256 -0.75 31.99 9.12
C PRO A 256 0.30 32.66 8.23
N LYS A 257 1.06 31.90 7.42
CA LYS A 257 2.21 32.40 6.65
C LYS A 257 2.13 31.96 5.18
N SER A 258 1.08 32.38 4.50
CA SER A 258 0.79 31.92 3.13
C SER A 258 1.74 32.54 2.10
N LEU A 259 2.03 33.83 2.19
CA LEU A 259 2.97 34.52 1.31
C LEU A 259 4.41 34.01 1.47
N ASP A 260 4.88 33.75 2.70
CA ASP A 260 6.22 33.21 2.94
C ASP A 260 6.39 31.83 2.27
N THR A 261 5.37 31.00 2.40
CA THR A 261 5.38 29.67 1.79
C THR A 261 5.36 29.77 0.26
N LEU A 262 4.56 30.66 -0.33
CA LEU A 262 4.54 30.90 -1.77
C LEU A 262 5.88 31.42 -2.31
N ARG A 263 6.48 32.40 -1.62
CA ARG A 263 7.80 32.95 -1.98
C ARG A 263 8.88 31.87 -1.90
N PHE A 264 8.83 31.01 -0.88
CA PHE A 264 9.72 29.86 -0.77
C PHE A 264 9.61 28.95 -2.00
N TRP A 265 8.41 28.44 -2.30
CA TRP A 265 8.26 27.48 -3.41
C TRP A 265 8.59 28.10 -4.76
N LYS A 266 8.19 29.35 -5.01
CA LYS A 266 8.59 30.07 -6.22
C LYS A 266 10.11 30.13 -6.38
N LYS A 267 10.81 30.62 -5.34
CA LYS A 267 12.28 30.74 -5.35
C LYS A 267 12.98 29.40 -5.66
N HIS A 268 12.52 28.32 -5.06
CA HIS A 268 13.14 27.00 -5.22
C HIS A 268 12.77 26.32 -6.56
N CYS A 269 11.56 26.54 -7.06
CA CYS A 269 11.15 26.09 -8.39
C CYS A 269 11.91 26.84 -9.50
N ASP A 270 12.06 28.16 -9.39
CA ASP A 270 12.81 28.97 -10.35
C ASP A 270 14.30 28.56 -10.39
N ALA A 271 14.87 28.19 -9.24
CA ALA A 271 16.23 27.67 -9.13
C ALA A 271 16.38 26.19 -9.55
N GLY A 272 15.28 25.51 -9.88
CA GLY A 272 15.26 24.09 -10.27
C GLY A 272 15.59 23.12 -9.14
N THR A 273 15.57 23.55 -7.87
CA THR A 273 15.85 22.71 -6.69
C THR A 273 14.59 22.05 -6.12
N ALA A 274 13.42 22.57 -6.46
CA ALA A 274 12.12 22.04 -6.07
C ALA A 274 11.15 21.97 -7.24
N ARG A 275 10.04 21.24 -7.06
CA ARG A 275 8.90 21.22 -7.98
C ARG A 275 7.60 21.29 -7.19
N MET A 276 6.60 21.95 -7.76
CA MET A 276 5.27 22.05 -7.17
C MET A 276 4.25 21.69 -8.24
N ILE A 277 3.20 20.97 -7.85
CA ILE A 277 2.06 20.68 -8.72
C ILE A 277 0.89 21.63 -8.43
N ASP A 278 -0.05 21.67 -9.35
CA ASP A 278 -1.29 22.42 -9.23
C ASP A 278 -2.24 21.81 -8.18
N SER A 279 -3.10 22.65 -7.60
CA SER A 279 -4.03 22.29 -6.54
C SER A 279 -5.32 23.12 -6.60
N ASN A 280 -6.33 22.75 -5.81
CA ASN A 280 -7.60 23.48 -5.81
C ASN A 280 -7.47 24.90 -5.24
N HIS A 281 -6.75 25.09 -4.12
CA HIS A 281 -6.52 26.46 -3.60
C HIS A 281 -5.57 27.23 -4.52
N GLY A 282 -4.52 26.60 -5.06
CA GLY A 282 -3.63 27.17 -6.06
C GLY A 282 -4.35 27.75 -7.26
N TRP A 283 -5.23 26.96 -7.88
CA TRP A 283 -6.03 27.39 -9.00
C TRP A 283 -7.01 28.52 -8.65
N LYS A 284 -7.62 28.47 -7.46
CA LYS A 284 -8.55 29.50 -6.98
C LYS A 284 -7.85 30.85 -6.77
N ILE A 285 -6.67 30.84 -6.15
CA ILE A 285 -5.85 32.04 -5.95
C ILE A 285 -5.31 32.58 -7.28
N ALA A 286 -4.86 31.73 -8.19
CA ALA A 286 -4.44 32.17 -9.53
C ALA A 286 -5.55 32.93 -10.28
N ARG A 287 -6.81 32.48 -10.15
CA ARG A 287 -7.98 33.17 -10.72
C ARG A 287 -8.25 34.51 -10.04
N TYR A 288 -8.14 34.55 -8.71
CA TYR A 288 -8.29 35.80 -7.93
C TYR A 288 -7.24 36.83 -8.38
N LEU A 289 -5.96 36.44 -8.47
CA LEU A 289 -4.88 37.30 -8.95
C LEU A 289 -5.03 37.70 -10.43
N SER A 290 -5.80 36.93 -11.21
CA SER A 290 -6.18 37.29 -12.59
C SER A 290 -7.33 38.31 -12.67
N GLY A 291 -7.80 38.84 -11.54
CA GLY A 291 -8.91 39.80 -11.47
C GLY A 291 -10.30 39.17 -11.66
N ARG A 292 -10.43 37.83 -11.60
CA ARG A 292 -11.74 37.18 -11.68
C ARG A 292 -12.47 37.31 -10.34
N GLN A 293 -13.79 37.47 -10.39
CA GLN A 293 -14.61 37.38 -9.18
C GLN A 293 -14.63 35.94 -8.66
N VAL A 294 -14.09 35.75 -7.45
CA VAL A 294 -13.97 34.48 -6.75
C VAL A 294 -14.33 34.72 -5.29
N THR A 295 -15.17 33.87 -4.71
CA THR A 295 -15.46 33.90 -3.28
C THR A 295 -14.28 33.31 -2.53
N LEU A 296 -13.47 34.15 -1.89
CA LEU A 296 -12.44 33.70 -0.95
C LEU A 296 -13.16 33.13 0.29
N SER A 297 -12.82 31.90 0.66
CA SER A 297 -13.43 31.14 1.75
C SER A 297 -12.47 30.09 2.23
N HIS A 298 -12.72 29.51 3.41
CA HIS A 298 -11.90 28.43 3.98
C HIS A 298 -10.41 28.81 4.03
N GLY A 299 -10.11 30.04 4.45
CA GLY A 299 -8.74 30.50 4.71
C GLY A 299 -8.02 31.13 3.52
N ASP A 300 -8.66 31.24 2.36
CA ASP A 300 -8.12 32.00 1.22
C ASP A 300 -8.07 33.51 1.50
N GLU A 301 -8.88 34.00 2.44
CA GLU A 301 -8.93 35.39 2.87
C GLU A 301 -7.61 35.86 3.47
N HIS A 302 -6.83 34.95 4.07
CA HIS A 302 -5.52 35.25 4.64
C HIS A 302 -4.53 35.74 3.59
N ILE A 303 -4.56 35.18 2.37
CA ILE A 303 -3.68 35.64 1.28
C ILE A 303 -4.02 37.06 0.86
N ALA A 304 -5.31 37.36 0.74
CA ALA A 304 -5.74 38.71 0.40
C ALA A 304 -5.33 39.72 1.50
N ALA A 305 -5.43 39.32 2.77
CA ALA A 305 -4.99 40.13 3.90
C ALA A 305 -3.47 40.35 3.91
N GLU A 306 -2.66 39.31 3.70
CA GLU A 306 -1.20 39.41 3.62
C GLU A 306 -0.74 40.29 2.44
N LEU A 307 -1.39 40.18 1.28
CA LEU A 307 -1.10 41.03 0.11
C LEU A 307 -1.50 42.49 0.35
N ALA A 308 -2.62 42.74 1.04
CA ALA A 308 -3.02 44.09 1.42
C ALA A 308 -2.04 44.70 2.43
N GLN A 309 -1.58 43.90 3.40
CA GLN A 309 -0.56 44.31 4.36
C GLN A 309 0.76 44.65 3.65
N LEU A 310 1.20 43.82 2.70
CA LEU A 310 2.40 44.09 1.91
C LEU A 310 2.28 45.40 1.11
N ALA A 311 1.10 45.69 0.53
CA ALA A 311 0.87 46.94 -0.18
C ALA A 311 0.98 48.18 0.75
N LEU A 312 0.59 48.04 2.02
CA LEU A 312 0.74 49.10 3.03
C LEU A 312 2.19 49.28 3.46
N GLU A 313 2.97 48.21 3.55
CA GLU A 313 4.35 48.23 4.07
C GLU A 313 5.39 48.58 3.00
N ALA A 314 5.28 47.98 1.81
CA ALA A 314 6.26 48.07 0.73
C ALA A 314 5.80 48.92 -0.46
N GLY A 315 4.50 49.26 -0.51
CA GLY A 315 3.88 50.06 -1.58
C GLY A 315 3.12 49.21 -2.62
N GLU A 316 2.19 49.86 -3.33
CA GLU A 316 1.31 49.19 -4.30
C GLU A 316 2.08 48.57 -5.47
N GLU A 317 3.14 49.20 -5.95
CA GLU A 317 3.92 48.74 -7.11
C GLU A 317 4.62 47.40 -6.84
N GLU A 318 5.23 47.24 -5.66
CA GLU A 318 5.88 46.00 -5.26
C GLU A 318 4.86 44.88 -5.03
N ALA A 319 3.72 45.21 -4.41
CA ALA A 319 2.64 44.25 -4.21
C ALA A 319 2.05 43.77 -5.55
N ASP A 320 1.87 44.65 -6.53
CA ASP A 320 1.34 44.29 -7.85
C ASP A 320 2.34 43.48 -8.68
N ALA A 321 3.64 43.81 -8.60
CA ALA A 321 4.69 42.98 -9.20
C ALA A 321 4.67 41.55 -8.64
N LEU A 322 4.57 41.41 -7.32
CA LEU A 322 4.47 40.10 -6.68
C LEU A 322 3.19 39.36 -7.08
N LYS A 323 2.04 40.04 -7.16
CA LYS A 323 0.77 39.41 -7.60
C LYS A 323 0.91 38.83 -8.99
N GLU A 324 1.52 39.56 -9.93
CA GLU A 324 1.76 39.07 -11.29
C GLU A 324 2.69 37.86 -11.29
N GLU A 325 3.79 37.93 -10.54
CA GLU A 325 4.74 36.84 -10.38
C GLU A 325 4.11 35.56 -9.84
N LEU A 326 3.35 35.67 -8.75
CA LEU A 326 2.66 34.54 -8.12
C LEU A 326 1.55 33.99 -9.02
N LYS A 327 0.84 34.86 -9.75
CA LYS A 327 -0.16 34.45 -10.74
C LYS A 327 0.45 33.57 -11.81
N GLN A 328 1.57 34.01 -12.42
CA GLN A 328 2.25 33.22 -13.45
C GLN A 328 2.79 31.91 -12.89
N PHE A 329 3.37 31.94 -11.69
CA PHE A 329 3.86 30.74 -11.01
C PHE A 329 2.74 29.70 -10.83
N LEU A 330 1.60 30.08 -10.26
CA LEU A 330 0.47 29.17 -10.04
C LEU A 330 -0.16 28.67 -11.34
N LEU A 331 -0.30 29.53 -12.37
CA LEU A 331 -0.83 29.12 -13.68
C LEU A 331 0.10 28.16 -14.43
N SER A 332 1.40 28.19 -14.13
CA SER A 332 2.41 27.33 -14.76
C SER A 332 2.55 25.95 -14.11
N ALA A 333 1.97 25.74 -12.92
CA ALA A 333 2.08 24.50 -12.20
C ALA A 333 1.44 23.33 -12.98
N PRO A 334 2.14 22.18 -13.14
CA PRO A 334 1.59 21.02 -13.83
C PRO A 334 0.52 20.33 -12.97
N SER A 335 -0.47 19.67 -13.59
CA SER A 335 -1.51 18.94 -12.85
C SER A 335 -0.99 17.78 -12.01
N HIS A 336 0.08 17.15 -12.49
CA HIS A 336 0.78 16.07 -11.79
C HIS A 336 2.21 15.98 -12.31
N LEU A 337 3.06 15.26 -11.59
CA LEU A 337 4.42 14.91 -12.02
C LEU A 337 4.56 13.41 -12.15
N VAL A 338 5.29 12.97 -13.17
CA VAL A 338 5.71 11.59 -13.38
C VAL A 338 7.23 11.52 -13.22
N LEU A 339 7.65 11.03 -12.08
CA LEU A 339 9.04 10.92 -11.68
C LEU A 339 9.60 9.59 -12.19
N CYS A 340 10.65 9.71 -13.01
CA CYS A 340 11.33 8.61 -13.67
C CYS A 340 12.70 8.38 -13.06
N ARG A 341 13.17 7.14 -13.06
CA ARG A 341 14.56 6.80 -12.79
C ARG A 341 15.07 5.93 -13.93
N GLU A 342 16.11 6.41 -14.61
CA GLU A 342 16.69 5.75 -15.78
C GLU A 342 15.64 5.54 -16.89
N GLY A 343 14.77 6.54 -17.09
CA GLY A 343 13.69 6.50 -18.09
C GLY A 343 12.49 5.61 -17.72
N VAL A 344 12.51 4.95 -16.56
CA VAL A 344 11.38 4.13 -16.08
C VAL A 344 10.55 4.93 -15.09
N ARG A 345 9.23 5.01 -15.31
CA ARG A 345 8.28 5.67 -14.38
C ARG A 345 8.29 4.95 -13.03
N ARG A 346 8.42 5.70 -11.95
CA ARG A 346 8.48 5.15 -10.59
C ARG A 346 7.47 5.76 -9.64
N VAL A 347 7.36 7.09 -9.64
CA VAL A 347 6.49 7.81 -8.71
C VAL A 347 5.65 8.81 -9.49
N VAL A 348 4.37 8.89 -9.19
CA VAL A 348 3.46 9.92 -9.69
C VAL A 348 3.05 10.78 -8.50
N VAL A 349 3.09 12.10 -8.65
CA VAL A 349 2.66 13.05 -7.62
C VAL A 349 1.47 13.81 -8.15
N ALA A 350 0.34 13.74 -7.46
CA ALA A 350 -0.92 14.41 -7.80
C ALA A 350 -1.55 15.01 -6.54
N HIS A 351 -2.34 16.07 -6.64
CA HIS A 351 -2.87 16.75 -5.45
C HIS A 351 -3.97 15.92 -4.79
N ALA A 352 -5.14 15.76 -5.42
CA ALA A 352 -6.25 14.96 -4.89
C ALA A 352 -6.27 13.50 -5.38
N GLY A 353 -5.61 13.22 -6.50
CA GLY A 353 -5.54 11.89 -7.09
C GLY A 353 -5.40 11.88 -8.60
N ILE A 354 -5.21 10.70 -9.19
CA ILE A 354 -5.10 10.52 -10.64
C ILE A 354 -5.45 9.09 -11.05
N ARG A 355 -6.10 8.90 -12.21
CA ARG A 355 -6.35 7.58 -12.80
C ARG A 355 -5.16 7.12 -13.66
N ASP A 356 -4.94 5.82 -13.75
CA ASP A 356 -3.81 5.23 -14.49
C ASP A 356 -3.74 5.69 -15.96
N GLU A 357 -4.91 5.82 -16.61
CA GLU A 357 -5.01 6.27 -17.99
C GLU A 357 -4.66 7.75 -18.22
N TYR A 358 -4.65 8.56 -17.14
CA TYR A 358 -4.31 9.99 -17.15
C TYR A 358 -2.83 10.25 -16.91
N ILE A 359 -2.08 9.27 -16.40
CA ILE A 359 -0.66 9.43 -16.06
C ILE A 359 0.14 9.83 -17.31
N GLY A 360 0.79 10.99 -17.23
CA GLY A 360 1.62 11.55 -18.29
C GLY A 360 0.84 12.29 -19.39
N LYS A 361 -0.46 12.53 -19.23
CA LYS A 361 -1.30 13.31 -20.15
C LYS A 361 -1.78 14.61 -19.50
N GLN A 362 -2.16 15.59 -20.31
CA GLN A 362 -2.62 16.88 -19.81
C GLN A 362 -3.84 17.37 -20.59
N SER A 363 -4.96 17.47 -19.90
CA SER A 363 -6.20 18.09 -20.39
C SER A 363 -6.88 18.84 -19.25
N LYS A 364 -7.88 19.67 -19.56
CA LYS A 364 -8.69 20.33 -18.53
C LYS A 364 -9.38 19.33 -17.61
N ARG A 365 -9.87 18.21 -18.16
CA ARG A 365 -10.50 17.12 -17.39
C ARG A 365 -9.51 16.50 -16.40
N ILE A 366 -8.27 16.24 -16.83
CA ILE A 366 -7.22 15.69 -15.96
C ILE A 366 -6.83 16.71 -14.87
N GLN A 367 -6.69 17.99 -15.22
CA GLN A 367 -6.41 19.05 -14.24
C GLN A 367 -7.50 19.11 -13.16
N ASP A 368 -8.78 19.11 -13.56
CA ASP A 368 -9.89 19.16 -12.62
C ASP A 368 -9.94 17.90 -11.74
N PHE A 369 -9.68 16.70 -12.30
CA PHE A 369 -9.55 15.47 -11.52
C PHE A 369 -8.39 15.55 -10.50
N CYS A 370 -7.22 16.05 -10.91
CA CYS A 370 -6.07 16.19 -10.02
C CYS A 370 -6.32 17.21 -8.90
N ARG A 371 -7.13 18.25 -9.14
CA ARG A 371 -7.46 19.28 -8.13
C ARG A 371 -8.50 18.84 -7.12
N TYR A 372 -9.52 18.09 -7.56
CA TYR A 372 -10.74 17.85 -6.77
C TYR A 372 -10.99 16.37 -6.44
N GLY A 373 -10.29 15.45 -7.10
CA GLY A 373 -10.49 14.02 -6.98
C GLY A 373 -11.70 13.52 -7.76
N ASP A 374 -12.11 12.28 -7.50
CA ASP A 374 -13.28 11.65 -8.10
C ASP A 374 -14.51 11.91 -7.22
N THR A 375 -15.49 12.66 -7.72
CA THR A 375 -16.68 13.09 -6.96
C THR A 375 -17.95 12.47 -7.52
N ASP A 376 -18.76 11.83 -6.68
CA ASP A 376 -20.07 11.23 -6.97
C ASP A 376 -21.24 12.14 -6.59
N GLY A 377 -21.28 13.34 -7.17
CA GLY A 377 -22.30 14.34 -6.81
C GLY A 377 -22.10 14.91 -5.40
N MET A 378 -23.19 15.38 -4.79
CA MET A 378 -23.20 16.03 -3.47
C MET A 378 -24.01 15.22 -2.46
N ASP A 379 -23.57 15.20 -1.21
CA ASP A 379 -24.31 14.61 -0.10
C ASP A 379 -25.47 15.51 0.36
N ALA A 380 -26.20 15.07 1.40
CA ALA A 380 -27.34 15.81 1.96
C ALA A 380 -26.98 17.20 2.54
N THR A 381 -25.68 17.47 2.75
CA THR A 381 -25.16 18.75 3.25
C THR A 381 -24.63 19.65 2.12
N GLY A 382 -24.64 19.17 0.87
CA GLY A 382 -24.08 19.86 -0.29
C GLY A 382 -22.58 19.66 -0.49
N ALA A 383 -21.93 18.79 0.31
CA ALA A 383 -20.51 18.48 0.16
C ALA A 383 -20.31 17.38 -0.89
N PRO A 384 -19.25 17.43 -1.71
CA PRO A 384 -19.02 16.42 -2.74
C PRO A 384 -18.72 15.04 -2.12
N VAL A 385 -19.44 14.00 -2.56
CA VAL A 385 -19.16 12.62 -2.15
C VAL A 385 -17.90 12.15 -2.87
N ARG A 386 -16.81 11.92 -2.16
CA ARG A 386 -15.54 11.49 -2.76
C ARG A 386 -15.51 9.97 -2.97
N LYS A 387 -15.17 9.51 -4.17
CA LYS A 387 -14.89 8.09 -4.45
C LYS A 387 -13.46 7.73 -4.08
N GLU A 388 -13.26 6.48 -3.71
CA GLU A 388 -11.95 5.89 -3.44
C GLU A 388 -11.27 5.47 -4.75
N TRP A 389 -10.92 6.44 -5.61
CA TRP A 389 -10.33 6.21 -6.95
C TRP A 389 -9.12 5.27 -6.92
N TYR A 390 -8.35 5.29 -5.82
CA TYR A 390 -7.16 4.47 -5.61
C TYR A 390 -7.46 2.96 -5.51
N VAL A 391 -8.73 2.57 -5.31
CA VAL A 391 -9.15 1.16 -5.36
C VAL A 391 -9.08 0.59 -6.77
N GLU A 392 -9.17 1.43 -7.81
CA GLU A 392 -9.08 1.02 -9.22
C GLU A 392 -7.65 1.10 -9.78
N HIS A 393 -6.67 1.51 -8.97
CA HIS A 393 -5.28 1.58 -9.39
C HIS A 393 -4.70 0.17 -9.61
N GLU A 394 -4.13 -0.05 -10.78
CA GLU A 394 -3.53 -1.32 -11.20
C GLU A 394 -2.12 -1.14 -11.79
N SER A 395 -1.71 0.09 -12.07
CA SER A 395 -0.39 0.37 -12.60
C SER A 395 0.70 0.15 -11.54
N GLY A 396 1.94 -0.06 -11.99
CA GLY A 396 3.07 -0.39 -11.09
C GLY A 396 3.73 0.82 -10.44
N GLU A 397 3.33 2.04 -10.83
CA GLU A 397 3.85 3.30 -10.32
C GLU A 397 3.32 3.60 -8.92
N LEU A 398 4.17 4.13 -8.05
CA LEU A 398 3.74 4.65 -6.74
C LEU A 398 3.02 5.99 -6.94
N ILE A 399 1.80 6.16 -6.43
CA ILE A 399 1.10 7.46 -6.50
C ILE A 399 1.10 8.13 -5.13
N VAL A 400 1.73 9.30 -5.00
CA VAL A 400 1.75 10.10 -3.76
C VAL A 400 0.78 11.29 -3.91
N TRP A 401 -0.11 11.48 -2.94
CA TRP A 401 -1.20 12.45 -3.01
C TRP A 401 -1.61 13.06 -1.65
N GLY A 402 -2.37 14.16 -1.68
CA GLY A 402 -2.87 14.96 -0.54
C GLY A 402 -4.38 15.26 -0.62
N HIS A 403 -4.84 16.47 -0.29
CA HIS A 403 -6.24 16.96 -0.38
C HIS A 403 -7.33 16.28 0.48
N ASP A 404 -7.05 15.09 1.00
CA ASP A 404 -7.94 14.31 1.85
C ASP A 404 -7.29 14.16 3.23
N PRO A 405 -7.54 15.10 4.17
CA PRO A 405 -6.89 15.07 5.46
C PRO A 405 -7.27 13.82 6.25
N ARG A 406 -6.26 13.05 6.64
CA ARG A 406 -6.39 11.84 7.45
C ARG A 406 -5.49 11.92 8.67
N PRO A 407 -5.86 11.34 9.81
CA PRO A 407 -5.02 11.41 11.00
C PRO A 407 -3.64 10.73 10.82
N PHE A 408 -3.52 9.79 9.87
CA PHE A 408 -2.29 9.05 9.59
C PHE A 408 -2.07 8.86 8.09
N PRO A 409 -0.81 8.70 7.64
CA PRO A 409 -0.53 8.35 6.25
C PRO A 409 -1.21 7.03 5.87
N THR A 410 -1.87 7.03 4.72
CA THR A 410 -2.62 5.86 4.24
C THR A 410 -1.96 5.29 2.99
N VAL A 411 -1.69 3.98 3.00
CA VAL A 411 -1.10 3.26 1.86
C VAL A 411 -2.07 2.20 1.37
N VAL A 412 -2.59 2.36 0.15
CA VAL A 412 -3.53 1.41 -0.47
C VAL A 412 -3.15 1.22 -1.93
N LYS A 413 -2.96 -0.04 -2.37
CA LYS A 413 -2.58 -0.39 -3.75
C LYS A 413 -1.47 0.52 -4.31
N ASN A 414 -0.31 0.60 -3.64
CA ASN A 414 0.80 1.46 -4.10
C ASN A 414 0.44 2.95 -4.29
N THR A 415 -0.61 3.44 -3.64
CA THR A 415 -0.93 4.86 -3.49
C THR A 415 -0.69 5.29 -2.05
N VAL A 416 -0.22 6.51 -1.83
CA VAL A 416 0.18 7.03 -0.52
C VAL A 416 -0.44 8.41 -0.32
N ASN A 417 -1.35 8.52 0.65
CA ASN A 417 -1.86 9.80 1.11
C ASN A 417 -0.92 10.38 2.18
N ILE A 418 -0.47 11.62 2.00
CA ILE A 418 0.38 12.37 2.94
C ILE A 418 -0.26 13.69 3.43
N ASP A 419 -1.58 13.83 3.30
CA ASP A 419 -2.31 14.93 3.90
C ASP A 419 -2.77 14.52 5.31
N GLN A 420 -2.00 14.96 6.31
CA GLN A 420 -2.31 14.73 7.71
C GLN A 420 -2.99 15.93 8.38
N GLY A 421 -3.53 16.86 7.59
CA GLY A 421 -4.30 17.99 8.11
C GLY A 421 -3.49 18.91 9.02
N ALA A 422 -2.26 19.26 8.65
CA ALA A 422 -1.36 20.11 9.45
C ALA A 422 -2.07 21.38 9.97
N VAL A 423 -2.81 22.06 9.10
CA VAL A 423 -3.52 23.30 9.47
C VAL A 423 -4.66 23.10 10.49
N PHE A 424 -5.19 21.87 10.58
CA PHE A 424 -6.24 21.47 11.54
C PHE A 424 -5.66 20.94 12.86
N GLY A 425 -4.37 21.17 13.14
CA GLY A 425 -3.69 20.64 14.32
C GLY A 425 -3.21 19.19 14.16
N GLY A 426 -3.23 18.66 12.94
CA GLY A 426 -2.68 17.35 12.58
C GLY A 426 -1.15 17.35 12.50
N SER A 427 -0.59 16.79 11.43
CA SER A 427 0.85 16.79 11.16
C SER A 427 1.13 17.20 9.72
N LEU A 428 2.26 17.86 9.48
CA LEU A 428 2.80 18.04 8.14
C LEU A 428 3.72 16.86 7.83
N THR A 429 3.40 16.10 6.79
CA THR A 429 4.09 14.85 6.45
C THR A 429 4.82 14.95 5.12
N ALA A 430 6.00 14.35 5.07
CA ALA A 430 6.75 14.07 3.86
C ALA A 430 6.92 12.57 3.63
N TYR A 431 6.92 12.16 2.37
CA TYR A 431 7.26 10.80 1.92
C TYR A 431 8.60 10.80 1.18
N ARG A 432 9.56 10.00 1.66
CA ARG A 432 10.89 9.83 1.07
C ARG A 432 10.93 8.62 0.15
N TYR A 433 11.33 8.82 -1.09
CA TYR A 433 11.55 7.75 -2.08
C TYR A 433 12.99 7.77 -2.59
N PRO A 434 13.69 6.62 -2.71
CA PRO A 434 13.19 5.23 -2.72
C PRO A 434 13.08 4.55 -1.35
N GLU A 435 13.36 5.25 -0.25
CA GLU A 435 13.40 4.67 1.10
C GLU A 435 12.02 4.20 1.61
N GLN A 436 10.94 4.74 1.03
CA GLN A 436 9.55 4.50 1.42
C GLN A 436 9.28 4.83 2.89
N LYS A 437 9.77 5.99 3.34
CA LYS A 437 9.66 6.43 4.74
C LYS A 437 8.82 7.70 4.86
N PHE A 438 8.01 7.74 5.91
CA PHE A 438 7.32 8.94 6.34
C PHE A 438 8.18 9.73 7.33
N VAL A 439 8.19 11.05 7.19
CA VAL A 439 8.76 11.98 8.17
C VAL A 439 7.70 13.04 8.42
N SER A 440 7.36 13.30 9.67
CA SER A 440 6.25 14.20 10.00
C SER A 440 6.61 15.13 11.15
N VAL A 441 6.15 16.38 11.05
CA VAL A 441 6.20 17.37 12.13
C VAL A 441 4.78 17.62 12.61
N LYS A 442 4.55 17.52 13.92
CA LYS A 442 3.25 17.82 14.52
C LYS A 442 3.00 19.33 14.40
N ALA A 443 1.79 19.72 13.99
CA ALA A 443 1.42 21.13 13.95
C ALA A 443 1.49 21.75 15.35
N TYR A 444 2.01 22.97 15.46
CA TYR A 444 2.16 23.61 16.76
C TYR A 444 0.81 23.94 17.42
N GLN A 445 -0.23 24.11 16.61
CA GLN A 445 -1.60 24.34 17.05
C GLN A 445 -2.60 24.04 15.92
N ASP A 446 -3.88 24.01 16.25
CA ASP A 446 -4.96 24.07 15.25
C ASP A 446 -5.15 25.52 14.79
N TYR A 447 -4.66 25.82 13.59
CA TYR A 447 -4.74 27.16 12.98
C TYR A 447 -6.12 27.42 12.38
N ALA A 448 -6.78 26.40 11.85
CA ALA A 448 -8.11 26.52 11.24
C ALA A 448 -9.22 26.72 12.29
N ARG A 449 -9.07 26.13 13.48
CA ARG A 449 -10.04 26.18 14.59
C ARG A 449 -11.47 25.83 14.16
N ASP A 450 -11.58 24.92 13.19
CA ASP A 450 -12.85 24.47 12.65
C ASP A 450 -13.44 23.39 13.57
N PRO A 451 -14.59 23.64 14.23
CA PRO A 451 -15.21 22.67 15.15
C PRO A 451 -15.73 21.41 14.45
N ASP A 452 -15.80 21.43 13.11
CA ASP A 452 -16.18 20.29 12.28
C ASP A 452 -15.11 19.97 11.23
N SER A 453 -13.84 20.17 11.61
CA SER A 453 -12.70 19.87 10.75
C SER A 453 -12.70 18.41 10.27
N PRO A 454 -12.03 18.12 9.13
CA PRO A 454 -11.91 16.76 8.63
C PRO A 454 -11.37 15.76 9.67
N LEU A 455 -10.40 16.17 10.52
CA LEU A 455 -9.83 15.32 11.56
C LEU A 455 -10.84 15.01 12.68
N ILE A 456 -11.66 15.98 13.07
CA ILE A 456 -12.73 15.79 14.07
C ILE A 456 -13.83 14.87 13.51
N ARG A 457 -14.24 15.07 12.25
CA ARG A 457 -15.17 14.14 11.58
C ARG A 457 -14.60 12.72 11.51
N TRP A 458 -13.31 12.61 11.23
CA TRP A 458 -12.57 11.35 11.25
C TRP A 458 -12.65 10.68 12.63
N GLU A 459 -12.38 11.43 13.70
CA GLU A 459 -12.45 10.93 15.07
C GLU A 459 -13.87 10.42 15.42
N ARG A 460 -14.92 11.14 15.02
CA ARG A 460 -16.31 10.69 15.18
C ARG A 460 -16.62 9.41 14.41
N GLY A 461 -16.00 9.24 13.23
CA GLY A 461 -16.14 8.07 12.37
C GLY A 461 -15.21 6.91 12.71
N ARG A 462 -14.34 7.02 13.71
CA ARG A 462 -13.25 6.06 14.01
C ARG A 462 -13.71 4.60 14.15
N PHE A 463 -14.91 4.37 14.68
CA PHE A 463 -15.49 3.04 14.87
C PHE A 463 -16.42 2.60 13.72
N SER A 464 -16.36 3.29 12.58
CA SER A 464 -17.12 2.88 11.40
C SER A 464 -16.61 1.53 10.87
N PRO A 465 -17.49 0.65 10.38
CA PRO A 465 -17.08 -0.65 9.85
C PRO A 465 -16.08 -0.52 8.68
N PRO A 466 -15.12 -1.45 8.55
CA PRO A 466 -14.15 -1.43 7.46
C PRO A 466 -14.80 -1.68 6.09
N ASN A 467 -14.24 -1.09 5.03
CA ASN A 467 -14.68 -1.36 3.67
C ASN A 467 -14.13 -2.71 3.18
N LEU A 468 -14.90 -3.79 3.37
CA LEU A 468 -14.49 -5.15 3.02
C LEU A 468 -14.07 -5.32 1.55
N ARG A 469 -14.62 -4.52 0.62
CA ARG A 469 -14.23 -4.61 -0.81
C ARG A 469 -12.75 -4.35 -1.03
N LYS A 470 -12.10 -3.56 -0.17
CA LYS A 470 -10.65 -3.30 -0.21
C LYS A 470 -9.80 -4.53 0.15
N LEU A 471 -10.35 -5.45 0.92
CA LEU A 471 -9.61 -6.54 1.56
C LEU A 471 -9.85 -7.89 0.87
N VAL A 472 -11.07 -8.11 0.36
CA VAL A 472 -11.56 -9.43 -0.09
C VAL A 472 -10.71 -10.06 -1.20
N GLU A 473 -10.15 -9.28 -2.13
CA GLU A 473 -9.31 -9.81 -3.22
C GLU A 473 -7.82 -9.97 -2.84
N GLY A 474 -7.47 -9.70 -1.58
CA GLY A 474 -6.11 -9.64 -1.09
C GLY A 474 -5.62 -8.20 -0.98
N TYR A 475 -4.73 -7.97 -0.01
CA TYR A 475 -4.22 -6.65 0.33
C TYR A 475 -2.85 -6.78 0.99
N SER A 476 -2.20 -5.64 1.20
CA SER A 476 -0.95 -5.56 1.93
C SER A 476 -1.10 -4.67 3.15
N VAL A 477 -0.37 -5.01 4.22
CA VAL A 477 -0.25 -4.21 5.43
C VAL A 477 1.19 -3.75 5.55
N MET A 478 1.39 -2.43 5.63
CA MET A 478 2.70 -1.88 6.00
C MET A 478 2.87 -1.99 7.51
N THR A 479 3.99 -2.57 7.94
CA THR A 479 4.37 -2.69 9.36
C THR A 479 5.74 -2.05 9.58
N ASP A 480 5.94 -1.39 10.71
CA ASP A 480 7.24 -0.77 11.03
C ASP A 480 8.35 -1.82 11.23
N THR A 481 7.97 -3.03 11.65
CA THR A 481 8.90 -4.11 12.00
C THR A 481 9.27 -5.00 10.80
N TYR A 482 8.33 -5.37 9.94
CA TYR A 482 8.59 -6.30 8.82
C TYR A 482 8.59 -5.61 7.46
N GLY A 483 8.06 -4.39 7.37
CA GLY A 483 7.75 -3.74 6.09
C GLY A 483 6.40 -4.22 5.57
N GLU A 484 6.27 -4.31 4.24
CA GLU A 484 5.04 -4.72 3.59
C GLU A 484 4.79 -6.23 3.73
N ILE A 485 3.62 -6.59 4.27
CA ILE A 485 3.12 -7.96 4.35
C ILE A 485 1.90 -8.10 3.45
N SER A 486 2.03 -8.89 2.38
CA SER A 486 0.94 -9.18 1.44
C SER A 486 0.18 -10.46 1.82
N VAL A 487 -1.14 -10.40 1.73
CA VAL A 487 -2.06 -11.48 2.08
C VAL A 487 -2.93 -11.82 0.87
N ARG A 488 -3.04 -13.11 0.56
CA ARG A 488 -3.80 -13.60 -0.61
C ARG A 488 -5.30 -13.62 -0.31
N GLY A 489 -6.11 -13.17 -1.28
CA GLY A 489 -7.57 -13.07 -1.12
C GLY A 489 -8.29 -14.37 -0.73
N GLU A 490 -7.77 -15.54 -1.13
CA GLU A 490 -8.35 -16.84 -0.76
C GLU A 490 -8.39 -17.06 0.76
N PHE A 491 -7.35 -16.64 1.48
CA PHE A 491 -7.27 -16.77 2.94
C PHE A 491 -8.00 -15.65 3.65
N VAL A 492 -8.03 -14.45 3.06
CA VAL A 492 -8.79 -13.31 3.59
C VAL A 492 -10.29 -13.63 3.64
N LYS A 493 -10.82 -14.27 2.60
CA LYS A 493 -12.24 -14.69 2.56
C LYS A 493 -12.60 -15.62 3.74
N ALA A 494 -11.72 -16.57 4.08
CA ALA A 494 -11.91 -17.45 5.23
C ALA A 494 -11.81 -16.70 6.57
N ALA A 495 -10.85 -15.78 6.70
CA ALA A 495 -10.71 -14.96 7.91
C ALA A 495 -11.90 -14.03 8.13
N ILE A 496 -12.44 -13.40 7.07
CA ILE A 496 -13.63 -12.54 7.14
C ILE A 496 -14.85 -13.34 7.63
N ASP A 497 -15.04 -14.57 7.13
CA ASP A 497 -16.14 -15.43 7.60
C ASP A 497 -16.02 -15.73 9.10
N ALA A 498 -14.81 -16.05 9.56
CA ALA A 498 -14.54 -16.31 10.97
C ALA A 498 -14.83 -15.09 11.87
N VAL A 499 -14.35 -13.90 11.46
CA VAL A 499 -14.57 -12.64 12.18
C VAL A 499 -16.04 -12.22 12.19
N SER A 500 -16.76 -12.44 11.09
CA SER A 500 -18.15 -12.01 10.97
C SER A 500 -19.11 -12.81 11.85
N HIS A 501 -18.80 -14.09 12.13
CA HIS A 501 -19.74 -15.00 12.79
C HIS A 501 -19.34 -15.42 14.21
N PHE A 502 -18.04 -15.47 14.53
CA PHE A 502 -17.58 -16.20 15.72
C PHE A 502 -16.67 -15.40 16.66
N THR A 503 -16.15 -14.24 16.25
CA THR A 503 -15.23 -13.46 17.09
C THR A 503 -15.97 -12.54 18.07
N ILE A 504 -15.21 -11.99 19.00
CA ILE A 504 -15.63 -10.86 19.83
C ILE A 504 -15.89 -9.61 18.95
N PRO A 505 -16.50 -8.54 19.50
CA PRO A 505 -16.66 -7.28 18.79
C PRO A 505 -15.34 -6.79 18.18
N MET A 506 -15.42 -6.26 16.97
CA MET A 506 -14.27 -5.87 16.17
C MET A 506 -13.39 -4.85 16.90
N GLU A 507 -14.02 -3.91 17.60
CA GLU A 507 -13.35 -2.83 18.34
C GLU A 507 -12.46 -3.34 19.47
N GLU A 508 -12.74 -4.55 19.97
CA GLU A 508 -11.99 -5.19 21.06
C GLU A 508 -11.01 -6.26 20.58
N LEU A 509 -11.08 -6.64 19.30
CA LEU A 509 -10.16 -7.60 18.69
C LEU A 509 -8.89 -6.87 18.24
N VAL A 510 -8.01 -6.56 19.19
CA VAL A 510 -6.87 -5.64 19.00
C VAL A 510 -5.52 -6.33 18.78
N TYR A 511 -5.46 -7.64 18.98
CA TYR A 511 -4.21 -8.41 18.95
C TYR A 511 -4.52 -9.88 18.69
N ILE A 512 -3.88 -10.48 17.69
CA ILE A 512 -3.94 -11.92 17.43
C ILE A 512 -2.58 -12.51 17.80
N PRO A 513 -2.44 -13.33 18.84
CA PRO A 513 -1.14 -13.84 19.25
C PRO A 513 -0.51 -14.65 18.11
N PRO A 514 0.77 -14.41 17.78
CA PRO A 514 1.41 -15.07 16.66
C PRO A 514 1.59 -16.55 16.91
N THR A 515 1.61 -17.31 15.83
CA THR A 515 2.05 -18.69 15.81
C THR A 515 3.50 -18.79 16.26
N MET A 516 3.85 -19.92 16.85
CA MET A 516 5.21 -20.18 17.32
C MET A 516 5.82 -21.33 16.51
N SER A 517 7.09 -21.19 16.13
CA SER A 517 7.85 -22.26 15.47
C SER A 517 8.67 -23.05 16.49
N PRO A 518 8.88 -24.37 16.31
CA PRO A 518 9.97 -25.07 16.97
C PRO A 518 11.32 -24.61 16.40
N ALA A 519 12.41 -25.10 16.99
CA ALA A 519 13.76 -24.76 16.54
C ALA A 519 13.95 -25.07 15.03
N PRO A 520 14.59 -24.17 14.26
CA PRO A 520 14.78 -24.36 12.82
C PRO A 520 15.59 -25.62 12.46
N ARG A 521 16.45 -26.05 13.39
CA ARG A 521 17.17 -27.33 13.30
C ARG A 521 16.55 -28.32 14.27
N VAL A 522 16.39 -29.56 13.80
CA VAL A 522 16.02 -30.70 14.64
C VAL A 522 17.15 -31.08 15.57
N SER A 523 16.81 -31.74 16.68
CA SER A 523 17.80 -32.19 17.66
C SER A 523 18.87 -33.11 17.03
N ALA A 524 20.13 -32.82 17.34
CA ALA A 524 21.25 -33.70 17.00
C ALA A 524 21.25 -35.01 17.82
N ASP A 525 20.61 -35.01 19.00
CA ASP A 525 20.47 -36.19 19.86
C ASP A 525 19.52 -37.21 19.24
N GLU A 526 19.98 -38.44 19.03
CA GLU A 526 19.24 -39.54 18.42
C GLU A 526 18.00 -39.97 19.21
N THR A 527 17.88 -39.56 20.48
CA THR A 527 16.80 -39.98 21.39
C THR A 527 15.65 -38.99 21.50
N CYS A 528 15.78 -37.79 20.93
CA CYS A 528 14.74 -36.75 20.99
C CYS A 528 14.57 -36.00 19.66
N LEU A 529 13.41 -35.36 19.50
CA LEU A 529 13.08 -34.55 18.33
C LEU A 529 13.42 -33.06 18.54
N GLU A 530 13.23 -32.58 19.75
CA GLU A 530 13.44 -31.20 20.19
C GLU A 530 14.35 -31.20 21.43
N HIS A 531 15.31 -30.27 21.45
CA HIS A 531 16.24 -30.12 22.56
C HIS A 531 16.66 -28.62 22.68
N PRO A 532 16.94 -28.09 23.89
CA PRO A 532 17.22 -26.66 24.05
C PRO A 532 18.45 -26.14 23.28
N ARG A 533 19.48 -26.99 23.10
CA ARG A 533 20.73 -26.64 22.38
C ARG A 533 20.49 -26.04 21.01
N GLU A 534 19.56 -26.57 20.23
CA GLU A 534 19.30 -26.13 18.86
C GLU A 534 18.67 -24.73 18.81
N ALA A 535 17.81 -24.41 19.78
CA ALA A 535 17.21 -23.08 19.91
C ALA A 535 18.24 -22.04 20.38
N ILE A 536 19.08 -22.39 21.36
CA ILE A 536 20.16 -21.54 21.86
C ILE A 536 21.20 -21.28 20.75
N ALA A 537 21.59 -22.33 20.02
CA ALA A 537 22.52 -22.23 18.90
C ALA A 537 21.95 -21.35 17.76
N TYR A 538 20.65 -21.45 17.48
CA TYR A 538 19.99 -20.55 16.54
C TYR A 538 20.17 -19.09 16.95
N TYR A 539 19.79 -18.74 18.18
CA TYR A 539 19.88 -17.35 18.65
C TYR A 539 21.32 -16.82 18.68
N ARG A 540 22.28 -17.61 19.16
CA ARG A 540 23.71 -17.23 19.12
C ARG A 540 24.24 -17.02 17.70
N SER A 541 23.82 -17.85 16.75
CA SER A 541 24.21 -17.68 15.34
C SER A 541 23.68 -16.38 14.72
N GLN A 542 22.64 -15.78 15.32
CA GLN A 542 22.07 -14.49 14.93
C GLN A 542 22.63 -13.31 15.76
N GLY A 543 23.64 -13.54 16.60
CA GLY A 543 24.28 -12.51 17.42
C GLY A 543 23.55 -12.17 18.72
N VAL A 544 22.54 -12.95 19.13
CA VAL A 544 21.84 -12.77 20.40
C VAL A 544 22.72 -13.26 21.56
N LYS A 545 22.91 -12.40 22.57
CA LYS A 545 23.75 -12.69 23.74
C LYS A 545 22.95 -13.09 24.97
N THR A 546 21.78 -12.50 25.13
CA THR A 546 20.88 -12.71 26.27
C THR A 546 19.59 -13.35 25.77
N MET A 547 19.19 -14.46 26.39
CA MET A 547 17.93 -15.14 26.11
C MET A 547 17.18 -15.41 27.42
N VAL A 548 15.87 -15.55 27.34
CA VAL A 548 14.99 -15.91 28.46
C VAL A 548 14.27 -17.21 28.13
N ALA A 549 14.46 -18.22 28.96
CA ALA A 549 13.74 -19.48 28.89
C ALA A 549 12.57 -19.44 29.87
N GLU A 550 11.35 -19.56 29.36
CA GLU A 550 10.11 -19.53 30.13
C GLU A 550 9.45 -20.90 30.12
N LYS A 551 8.81 -21.28 31.24
CA LYS A 551 7.99 -22.49 31.31
C LYS A 551 6.86 -22.39 30.29
N LYS A 552 6.73 -23.41 29.44
CA LYS A 552 5.62 -23.50 28.51
C LYS A 552 4.43 -24.10 29.23
N HIS A 553 3.51 -23.23 29.64
CA HIS A 553 2.25 -23.65 30.26
C HIS A 553 1.38 -24.39 29.26
N MET A 554 0.79 -25.51 29.68
CA MET A 554 -0.13 -26.29 28.88
C MET A 554 -1.56 -25.89 29.21
N GLY A 555 -2.11 -24.98 28.41
CA GLY A 555 -3.45 -24.45 28.60
C GLY A 555 -4.08 -24.01 27.29
N SER A 556 -4.70 -22.84 27.30
CA SER A 556 -5.12 -22.18 26.08
C SER A 556 -4.72 -20.72 26.09
N ARG A 557 -3.98 -20.31 25.06
CA ARG A 557 -3.59 -18.93 24.80
C ARG A 557 -4.81 -18.01 24.83
N ALA A 558 -4.73 -16.96 25.65
CA ALA A 558 -5.76 -15.96 25.81
C ALA A 558 -5.17 -14.56 25.83
N VAL A 559 -5.89 -13.63 25.21
CA VAL A 559 -5.62 -12.20 25.28
C VAL A 559 -6.62 -11.59 26.24
N LEU A 560 -6.14 -10.80 27.19
CA LEU A 560 -6.98 -10.08 28.14
C LEU A 560 -6.86 -8.59 27.84
N LEU A 561 -7.94 -8.00 27.34
CA LEU A 561 -8.10 -6.56 27.22
C LEU A 561 -8.93 -6.10 28.41
N LEU A 562 -8.35 -5.34 29.34
CA LEU A 562 -9.02 -4.90 30.57
C LEU A 562 -8.99 -3.38 30.66
N PHE A 563 -10.10 -2.79 31.11
CA PHE A 563 -10.21 -1.37 31.38
C PHE A 563 -10.37 -1.09 32.88
N ARG A 564 -9.92 0.09 33.32
CA ARG A 564 -10.09 0.56 34.69
C ARG A 564 -11.56 0.58 35.10
N ASP A 565 -12.40 1.11 34.24
CA ASP A 565 -13.85 1.16 34.40
C ASP A 565 -14.52 1.22 33.02
N GLU A 566 -15.85 1.14 32.98
CA GLU A 566 -16.60 1.17 31.72
C GLU A 566 -16.42 2.47 30.94
N ALA A 567 -16.26 3.61 31.61
CA ALA A 567 -16.08 4.90 30.94
C ALA A 567 -14.70 5.01 30.29
N ALA A 568 -13.69 4.43 30.91
CA ALA A 568 -12.31 4.35 30.41
C ALA A 568 -12.19 3.59 29.08
N ALA A 569 -13.14 2.68 28.79
CA ALA A 569 -13.16 1.93 27.53
C ALA A 569 -13.65 2.75 26.33
N VAL A 570 -14.52 3.74 26.55
CA VAL A 570 -15.19 4.48 25.46
C VAL A 570 -14.20 5.12 24.48
N PRO A 571 -13.10 5.78 24.91
CA PRO A 571 -12.11 6.34 23.98
C PRO A 571 -11.32 5.30 23.18
N TYR A 572 -11.35 4.03 23.55
CA TYR A 572 -10.61 2.95 22.89
C TYR A 572 -11.48 2.09 21.98
N VAL A 573 -12.68 1.75 22.44
CA VAL A 573 -13.57 0.77 21.77
C VAL A 573 -14.97 1.31 21.46
N GLY A 574 -15.22 2.60 21.71
CA GLY A 574 -16.46 3.29 21.33
C GLY A 574 -17.69 2.94 22.17
N ARG A 575 -17.56 2.06 23.16
CA ARG A 575 -18.66 1.61 24.03
C ARG A 575 -18.20 1.36 25.48
N PRO A 576 -19.11 1.48 26.46
CA PRO A 576 -18.80 1.10 27.84
C PRO A 576 -18.60 -0.41 27.97
N THR A 577 -17.48 -0.83 28.57
CA THR A 577 -17.16 -2.23 28.89
C THR A 577 -16.02 -2.32 29.90
N LEU A 578 -15.96 -3.38 30.71
CA LEU A 578 -14.78 -3.69 31.54
C LEU A 578 -13.66 -4.38 30.75
N GLY A 579 -13.94 -4.78 29.50
CA GLY A 579 -12.99 -5.44 28.62
C GLY A 579 -13.47 -6.81 28.12
N THR A 580 -12.54 -7.63 27.66
CA THR A 580 -12.81 -8.94 27.08
C THR A 580 -11.63 -9.90 27.24
N ILE A 581 -11.92 -11.19 27.20
CA ILE A 581 -10.92 -12.26 27.19
C ILE A 581 -11.20 -13.15 26.00
N TYR A 582 -10.24 -13.27 25.09
CA TYR A 582 -10.45 -13.96 23.82
C TYR A 582 -9.28 -14.86 23.43
N THR A 583 -9.55 -15.85 22.57
CA THR A 583 -8.61 -16.88 22.14
C THR A 583 -7.68 -16.38 21.04
N ARG A 584 -6.67 -17.18 20.69
CA ARG A 584 -5.81 -16.94 19.51
C ARG A 584 -6.53 -16.76 18.17
N THR A 585 -7.81 -17.15 18.08
CA THR A 585 -8.64 -17.00 16.88
C THR A 585 -9.68 -15.88 17.00
N GLY A 586 -9.54 -15.02 18.02
CA GLY A 586 -10.44 -13.89 18.25
C GLY A 586 -11.80 -14.25 18.86
N ARG A 587 -12.03 -15.50 19.26
CA ARG A 587 -13.31 -15.92 19.85
C ARG A 587 -13.33 -15.64 21.34
N ALA A 588 -14.50 -15.34 21.91
CA ALA A 588 -14.64 -15.24 23.36
C ALA A 588 -14.10 -16.51 24.05
N PHE A 589 -13.22 -16.31 25.04
CA PHE A 589 -12.59 -17.42 25.74
C PHE A 589 -13.63 -18.15 26.60
N PHE A 590 -14.34 -17.39 27.43
CA PHE A 590 -15.43 -17.85 28.28
C PHE A 590 -16.79 -17.75 27.57
N ASN A 591 -17.77 -18.53 28.04
CA ASN A 591 -19.15 -18.38 27.60
C ASN A 591 -19.77 -17.09 28.19
N LYS A 592 -20.98 -16.73 27.75
CA LYS A 592 -21.67 -15.51 28.17
C LYS A 592 -22.00 -15.45 29.67
N GLU A 593 -22.00 -16.59 30.35
CA GLU A 593 -22.30 -16.70 31.78
C GLU A 593 -21.05 -16.48 32.63
N ALA A 594 -19.94 -17.16 32.33
CA ALA A 594 -18.72 -17.10 33.14
C ALA A 594 -17.82 -15.90 32.82
N GLY A 595 -17.86 -15.37 31.58
CA GLY A 595 -16.99 -14.27 31.16
C GLY A 595 -17.12 -13.00 32.02
N PRO A 596 -18.33 -12.47 32.26
CA PRO A 596 -18.54 -11.29 33.10
C PRO A 596 -18.04 -11.47 34.54
N ASP A 597 -18.19 -12.66 35.13
CA ASP A 597 -17.73 -12.94 36.49
C ASP A 597 -16.20 -12.88 36.62
N VAL A 598 -15.48 -13.45 35.63
CA VAL A 598 -14.02 -13.37 35.57
C VAL A 598 -13.56 -11.92 35.43
N LEU A 599 -14.17 -11.16 34.51
CA LEU A 599 -13.83 -9.76 34.27
C LEU A 599 -14.08 -8.88 35.50
N SER A 600 -15.24 -9.04 36.12
CA SER A 600 -15.62 -8.30 37.34
C SER A 600 -14.66 -8.62 38.50
N ARG A 601 -14.27 -9.89 38.65
CA ARG A 601 -13.29 -10.30 39.66
C ARG A 601 -11.92 -9.67 39.42
N LEU A 602 -11.39 -9.75 38.20
CA LEU A 602 -10.10 -9.17 37.84
C LEU A 602 -10.11 -7.64 38.02
N ASN A 603 -11.16 -6.96 37.58
CA ASN A 603 -11.31 -5.52 37.73
C ASN A 603 -11.33 -5.11 39.23
N SER A 604 -12.10 -5.83 40.06
CA SER A 604 -12.15 -5.60 41.51
C SER A 604 -10.80 -5.80 42.18
N ASP A 605 -10.07 -6.85 41.83
CA ASP A 605 -8.76 -7.17 42.41
C ASP A 605 -7.70 -6.13 41.98
N LEU A 606 -7.70 -5.69 40.72
CA LEU A 606 -6.83 -4.62 40.21
C LEU A 606 -7.07 -3.28 40.92
N HIS A 607 -8.33 -2.93 41.19
CA HIS A 607 -8.69 -1.74 41.98
C HIS A 607 -8.22 -1.83 43.43
N LYS A 608 -8.47 -2.97 44.09
CA LYS A 608 -8.03 -3.20 45.48
C LYS A 608 -6.51 -3.11 45.62
N ALA A 609 -5.77 -3.58 44.63
CA ALA A 609 -4.31 -3.51 44.60
C ALA A 609 -3.76 -2.14 44.14
N GLY A 610 -4.63 -1.16 43.86
CA GLY A 610 -4.25 0.17 43.38
C GLY A 610 -3.47 0.15 42.07
N TYR A 611 -3.66 -0.87 41.23
CA TYR A 611 -2.83 -1.10 40.04
C TYR A 611 -2.90 0.08 39.05
N TRP A 612 -4.10 0.56 38.76
CA TRP A 612 -4.36 1.64 37.80
C TRP A 612 -3.63 2.95 38.17
N ALA A 613 -3.68 3.33 39.46
CA ALA A 613 -3.02 4.52 39.95
C ALA A 613 -1.49 4.38 40.01
N ARG A 614 -0.98 3.17 40.35
CA ARG A 614 0.46 2.91 40.40
C ARG A 614 1.13 2.97 39.02
N HIS A 615 0.42 2.54 37.99
CA HIS A 615 0.93 2.49 36.61
C HIS A 615 0.42 3.65 35.73
N ASP A 616 -0.34 4.60 36.30
CA ASP A 616 -0.98 5.73 35.60
C ASP A 616 -1.65 5.32 34.29
N THR A 617 -2.55 4.33 34.38
CA THR A 617 -3.16 3.71 33.20
C THR A 617 -4.65 3.44 33.39
N ASP A 618 -5.36 3.48 32.26
CA ASP A 618 -6.78 3.16 32.13
C ASP A 618 -7.03 1.83 31.40
N LEU A 619 -5.96 1.25 30.86
CA LEU A 619 -5.94 0.08 30.00
C LEU A 619 -4.87 -0.90 30.47
N LEU A 620 -5.18 -2.18 30.46
CA LEU A 620 -4.22 -3.27 30.60
C LEU A 620 -4.48 -4.32 29.52
N LEU A 621 -3.54 -4.46 28.58
CA LEU A 621 -3.57 -5.51 27.56
C LEU A 621 -2.52 -6.58 27.87
N LEU A 622 -2.95 -7.82 28.06
CA LEU A 622 -2.09 -8.95 28.41
C LEU A 622 -2.17 -10.06 27.36
N ASP A 623 -1.05 -10.74 27.17
CA ASP A 623 -0.97 -12.03 26.50
C ASP A 623 -0.63 -13.09 27.57
N ALA A 624 -1.50 -14.09 27.69
CA ALA A 624 -1.46 -15.05 28.79
C ALA A 624 -1.85 -16.47 28.34
N GLU A 625 -1.53 -17.46 29.18
CA GLU A 625 -2.05 -18.81 29.07
C GLU A 625 -3.07 -19.05 30.19
N ILE A 626 -4.27 -19.54 29.85
CA ILE A 626 -5.30 -19.91 30.84
C ILE A 626 -5.30 -21.43 31.03
N ILE A 627 -5.32 -21.87 32.29
CA ILE A 627 -5.12 -23.25 32.74
C ILE A 627 -6.29 -23.64 33.69
N PRO A 628 -6.82 -24.88 33.67
CA PRO A 628 -6.36 -26.09 32.95
C PRO A 628 -6.80 -26.23 31.50
N TRP A 629 -6.15 -27.14 30.77
CA TRP A 629 -6.41 -27.39 29.34
C TRP A 629 -7.83 -27.89 29.08
N ASN A 630 -8.37 -28.72 29.97
CA ASN A 630 -9.75 -29.20 29.90
C ASN A 630 -10.79 -28.10 30.23
N LEU A 631 -10.40 -26.86 30.49
CA LEU A 631 -11.36 -25.75 30.55
C LEU A 631 -11.96 -25.46 29.17
N LYS A 632 -11.17 -25.59 28.10
CA LYS A 632 -11.61 -25.35 26.72
C LYS A 632 -11.65 -26.60 25.84
N ALA A 633 -10.79 -27.59 26.10
CA ALA A 633 -10.56 -28.72 25.21
C ALA A 633 -11.26 -30.04 25.61
N ARG A 634 -12.31 -30.00 26.46
CA ARG A 634 -12.95 -31.23 27.00
C ARG A 634 -13.32 -32.26 25.94
N GLU A 635 -13.99 -31.81 24.88
CA GLU A 635 -14.47 -32.69 23.80
C GLU A 635 -13.30 -33.30 23.01
N LEU A 636 -12.29 -32.49 22.70
CA LEU A 636 -11.07 -32.95 22.01
C LEU A 636 -10.32 -34.00 22.86
N ILE A 637 -10.18 -33.74 24.17
CA ILE A 637 -9.56 -34.65 25.13
C ILE A 637 -10.32 -35.98 25.16
N ALA A 638 -11.64 -35.95 25.29
CA ALA A 638 -12.45 -37.16 25.33
C ALA A 638 -12.36 -37.98 24.02
N THR A 639 -12.50 -37.32 22.88
CA THR A 639 -12.66 -38.00 21.57
C THR A 639 -11.35 -38.41 20.92
N GLN A 640 -10.28 -37.64 21.08
CA GLN A 640 -9.01 -37.87 20.38
C GLN A 640 -7.91 -38.43 21.29
N TYR A 641 -7.84 -37.99 22.55
CA TYR A 641 -6.73 -38.38 23.43
C TYR A 641 -7.10 -39.53 24.36
N ALA A 642 -8.17 -39.39 25.15
CA ALA A 642 -8.62 -40.42 26.09
C ALA A 642 -9.03 -41.70 25.36
N HIS A 643 -9.82 -41.59 24.30
CA HIS A 643 -10.22 -42.74 23.49
C HIS A 643 -9.02 -43.51 22.91
N VAL A 644 -8.06 -42.79 22.31
CA VAL A 644 -6.85 -43.40 21.72
C VAL A 644 -5.97 -44.06 22.78
N ALA A 645 -5.80 -43.40 23.93
CA ALA A 645 -5.00 -43.93 25.04
C ALA A 645 -5.58 -45.23 25.60
N GLU A 646 -6.87 -45.26 25.90
CA GLU A 646 -7.53 -46.43 26.50
C GLU A 646 -7.61 -47.60 25.51
N ALA A 647 -7.97 -47.33 24.25
CA ALA A 647 -8.00 -48.36 23.22
C ALA A 647 -6.61 -48.97 22.99
N ALA A 648 -5.57 -48.14 22.90
CA ALA A 648 -4.20 -48.62 22.72
C ALA A 648 -3.69 -49.42 23.92
N ALA A 649 -3.97 -48.98 25.15
CA ALA A 649 -3.57 -49.71 26.35
C ALA A 649 -4.24 -51.09 26.41
N MET A 650 -5.57 -51.14 26.20
CA MET A 650 -6.35 -52.38 26.27
C MET A 650 -5.89 -53.41 25.22
N ASP A 651 -5.74 -52.98 23.96
CA ASP A 651 -5.29 -53.85 22.85
C ASP A 651 -3.90 -54.43 23.12
N ARG A 652 -2.95 -53.56 23.51
CA ARG A 652 -1.55 -53.96 23.74
C ARG A 652 -1.40 -54.88 24.94
N GLU A 653 -2.18 -54.66 26.01
CA GLU A 653 -2.20 -55.56 27.17
C GLU A 653 -2.72 -56.96 26.81
N GLN A 654 -3.80 -57.02 26.02
CA GLN A 654 -4.37 -58.29 25.58
C GLN A 654 -3.42 -59.06 24.66
N LEU A 655 -2.82 -58.39 23.67
CA LEU A 655 -1.85 -59.00 22.75
C LEU A 655 -0.59 -59.48 23.48
N LEU A 656 -0.04 -58.67 24.38
CA LEU A 656 1.12 -59.04 25.19
C LEU A 656 0.82 -60.28 26.06
N GLY A 657 -0.40 -60.36 26.63
CA GLY A 657 -0.86 -61.54 27.36
C GLY A 657 -0.82 -62.80 26.50
N LYS A 658 -1.32 -62.74 25.26
CA LYS A 658 -1.31 -63.88 24.32
C LYS A 658 0.07 -64.25 23.83
N LEU A 659 0.96 -63.28 23.61
CA LEU A 659 2.35 -63.55 23.24
C LEU A 659 3.09 -64.25 24.39
N ARG A 660 2.87 -63.84 25.64
CA ARG A 660 3.46 -64.51 26.82
C ARG A 660 2.91 -65.93 27.00
N GLU A 661 1.62 -66.18 26.73
CA GLU A 661 1.07 -67.54 26.70
C GLU A 661 1.80 -68.41 25.64
N ALA A 662 2.04 -67.88 24.45
CA ALA A 662 2.74 -68.60 23.38
C ALA A 662 4.23 -68.85 23.70
N GLU A 663 4.91 -67.88 24.31
CA GLU A 663 6.29 -68.00 24.79
C GLU A 663 6.40 -69.10 25.85
N ASN A 664 5.50 -69.11 26.84
CA ASN A 664 5.43 -70.17 27.87
C ASN A 664 5.13 -71.55 27.27
N ALA A 665 4.44 -71.62 26.13
CA ALA A 665 4.21 -72.84 25.38
C ALA A 665 5.40 -73.25 24.49
N GLY A 666 6.55 -72.56 24.57
CA GLY A 666 7.78 -72.87 23.86
C GLY A 666 7.82 -72.40 22.41
N ARG A 667 6.96 -71.45 22.01
CA ARG A 667 7.03 -70.81 20.68
C ARG A 667 8.04 -69.66 20.72
N ASP A 668 8.84 -69.50 19.66
CA ASP A 668 9.74 -68.35 19.52
C ASP A 668 8.96 -67.10 19.11
N VAL A 669 8.55 -66.31 20.11
CA VAL A 669 7.84 -65.04 19.96
C VAL A 669 8.52 -63.90 20.73
N SER A 670 9.76 -64.12 21.20
CA SER A 670 10.50 -63.23 22.10
C SER A 670 10.64 -61.81 21.54
N GLY A 671 10.90 -61.67 20.23
CA GLY A 671 10.96 -60.37 19.55
C GLY A 671 9.63 -59.60 19.58
N TRP A 672 8.50 -60.29 19.40
CA TRP A 672 7.17 -59.66 19.47
C TRP A 672 6.78 -59.29 20.90
N VAL A 673 7.20 -60.08 21.89
CA VAL A 673 7.02 -59.74 23.32
C VAL A 673 7.74 -58.43 23.63
N GLN A 674 9.03 -58.30 23.29
CA GLN A 674 9.80 -57.07 23.52
C GLN A 674 9.19 -55.86 22.80
N GLU A 675 8.75 -56.03 21.55
CA GLU A 675 8.08 -54.98 20.79
C GLU A 675 6.78 -54.52 21.47
N MET A 676 5.92 -55.46 21.90
CA MET A 676 4.65 -55.14 22.56
C MET A 676 4.84 -54.53 23.94
N GLU A 677 5.86 -54.95 24.71
CA GLU A 677 6.21 -54.29 25.97
C GLU A 677 6.60 -52.83 25.77
N GLY A 678 7.39 -52.54 24.74
CA GLY A 678 7.73 -51.18 24.34
C GLY A 678 6.50 -50.36 23.95
N LYS A 679 5.63 -50.90 23.10
CA LYS A 679 4.37 -50.24 22.70
C LYS A 679 3.44 -50.02 23.89
N LEU A 680 3.30 -50.98 24.80
CA LEU A 680 2.46 -50.83 25.98
C LEU A 680 2.99 -49.73 26.91
N LYS A 681 4.32 -49.68 27.13
CA LYS A 681 4.97 -48.60 27.86
C LYS A 681 4.65 -47.24 27.24
N ASN A 682 4.78 -47.11 25.93
CA ASN A 682 4.48 -45.87 25.22
C ASN A 682 3.02 -45.44 25.35
N ALA A 683 2.07 -46.39 25.32
CA ALA A 683 0.64 -46.11 25.54
C ALA A 683 0.37 -45.54 26.93
N ARG A 684 1.04 -46.07 27.96
CA ARG A 684 0.95 -45.55 29.33
C ARG A 684 1.54 -44.15 29.44
N VAL A 685 2.72 -43.90 28.85
CA VAL A 685 3.32 -42.56 28.78
C VAL A 685 2.39 -41.56 28.09
N PHE A 686 1.79 -41.94 26.96
CA PHE A 686 0.81 -41.09 26.26
C PHE A 686 -0.39 -40.75 27.14
N ARG A 687 -0.92 -41.75 27.88
CA ARG A 687 -2.04 -41.55 28.81
C ARG A 687 -1.68 -40.61 29.96
N GLU A 688 -0.56 -40.86 30.61
CA GLU A 688 -0.06 -40.03 31.71
C GLU A 688 0.18 -38.59 31.27
N ALA A 689 0.75 -38.39 30.08
CA ALA A 689 1.13 -37.07 29.58
C ALA A 689 -0.06 -36.11 29.47
N PHE A 690 -1.23 -36.52 28.94
CA PHE A 690 -2.36 -35.59 28.80
C PHE A 690 -3.17 -35.42 30.10
N GLN A 691 -3.19 -36.43 30.97
CA GLN A 691 -3.97 -36.41 32.22
C GLN A 691 -3.47 -35.36 33.21
N GLN A 692 -2.17 -35.07 33.23
CA GLN A 692 -1.58 -34.05 34.12
C GLN A 692 -2.13 -32.64 33.90
N TYR A 693 -2.76 -32.37 32.75
CA TYR A 693 -3.28 -31.05 32.38
C TYR A 693 -4.80 -30.94 32.52
N CYS A 694 -5.44 -31.93 33.14
CA CYS A 694 -6.88 -32.02 33.27
C CYS A 694 -7.28 -32.11 34.74
N TRP A 695 -7.96 -31.08 35.26
CA TRP A 695 -8.62 -31.13 36.56
C TRP A 695 -9.97 -30.41 36.53
N ASP A 696 -10.84 -30.75 37.46
CA ASP A 696 -12.15 -30.11 37.56
C ASP A 696 -12.03 -28.69 38.13
N THR A 697 -12.80 -27.77 37.55
CA THR A 697 -12.94 -26.39 38.01
C THR A 697 -14.36 -26.17 38.52
N SER A 698 -14.52 -25.50 39.67
CA SER A 698 -15.82 -25.17 40.25
C SER A 698 -15.97 -23.65 40.32
N GLY A 699 -16.81 -23.07 39.46
CA GLY A 699 -16.84 -21.62 39.28
C GLY A 699 -15.48 -21.08 38.83
N LEU A 700 -14.95 -20.10 39.56
CA LEU A 700 -13.61 -19.52 39.32
C LEU A 700 -12.48 -20.31 39.99
N ASP A 701 -12.80 -21.21 40.92
CA ASP A 701 -11.81 -21.99 41.66
C ASP A 701 -11.21 -23.07 40.75
N GLY A 702 -9.88 -23.12 40.72
CA GLY A 702 -9.10 -24.00 39.85
C GLY A 702 -8.69 -23.37 38.51
N ILE A 703 -9.20 -22.18 38.17
CA ILE A 703 -8.73 -21.41 37.00
C ILE A 703 -7.46 -20.63 37.41
N ARG A 704 -6.44 -20.68 36.55
CA ARG A 704 -5.24 -19.86 36.66
C ARG A 704 -4.92 -19.21 35.32
N ILE A 705 -4.44 -17.98 35.38
CA ILE A 705 -4.03 -17.16 34.24
C ILE A 705 -2.56 -16.86 34.45
N ALA A 706 -1.71 -17.27 33.50
CA ALA A 706 -0.28 -17.01 33.53
C ALA A 706 0.08 -15.97 32.46
N PRO A 707 0.10 -14.66 32.79
CA PRO A 707 0.58 -13.63 31.89
C PRO A 707 2.07 -13.82 31.67
N PHE A 708 2.49 -13.86 30.41
CA PHE A 708 3.91 -13.85 30.04
C PHE A 708 4.28 -12.60 29.23
N HIS A 709 3.30 -11.82 28.75
CA HIS A 709 3.53 -10.48 28.20
C HIS A 709 2.47 -9.48 28.69
N THR A 710 2.95 -8.33 29.15
CA THR A 710 2.14 -7.12 29.27
C THR A 710 2.38 -6.32 28.00
N LEU A 711 1.39 -6.26 27.10
CA LEU A 711 1.56 -5.71 25.75
C LEU A 711 1.45 -4.19 25.75
N ALA A 712 0.48 -3.63 26.49
CA ALA A 712 0.23 -2.20 26.48
C ALA A 712 -0.51 -1.68 27.71
N HIS A 713 -0.27 -0.40 28.00
CA HIS A 713 -1.02 0.48 28.90
C HIS A 713 -1.56 1.68 28.10
N SER A 714 -2.27 2.60 28.76
CA SER A 714 -2.70 3.86 28.14
C SER A 714 -1.51 4.61 27.53
N GLY A 715 -1.58 4.88 26.23
CA GLY A 715 -0.59 5.69 25.51
C GLY A 715 0.77 5.05 25.26
N GLN A 716 1.03 3.82 25.73
CA GLN A 716 2.32 3.15 25.52
C GLN A 716 2.20 1.63 25.29
N THR A 717 3.09 1.10 24.46
CA THR A 717 3.31 -0.34 24.28
C THR A 717 4.62 -0.75 24.97
N PHE A 718 4.81 -2.05 25.21
CA PHE A 718 5.98 -2.57 25.92
C PHE A 718 6.81 -3.56 25.10
N PHE A 719 6.75 -3.49 23.76
CA PHE A 719 7.53 -4.35 22.88
C PHE A 719 9.05 -4.06 22.91
N ASP A 720 9.43 -2.90 23.44
CA ASP A 720 10.81 -2.47 23.69
C ASP A 720 11.37 -2.99 25.03
N ARG A 721 10.50 -3.47 25.93
CA ARG A 721 10.89 -4.03 27.22
C ARG A 721 11.46 -5.44 27.05
N SER A 722 12.33 -5.82 27.99
CA SER A 722 12.92 -7.15 27.99
C SER A 722 11.91 -8.20 28.44
N HIS A 723 12.08 -9.45 27.99
CA HIS A 723 11.29 -10.56 28.49
C HIS A 723 11.47 -10.78 30.00
N LEU A 724 12.62 -10.41 30.57
CA LEU A 724 12.82 -10.39 32.02
C LEU A 724 11.85 -9.42 32.71
N TRP A 725 11.72 -8.20 32.19
CA TRP A 725 10.77 -7.21 32.71
C TRP A 725 9.33 -7.74 32.64
N HIS A 726 8.94 -8.40 31.55
CA HIS A 726 7.62 -9.01 31.45
C HIS A 726 7.37 -10.11 32.48
N MET A 727 8.40 -10.92 32.81
CA MET A 727 8.27 -11.94 33.85
C MET A 727 8.12 -11.32 35.25
N GLU A 728 8.86 -10.25 35.54
CA GLU A 728 8.73 -9.50 36.79
C GLU A 728 7.34 -8.85 36.91
N HIS A 729 6.83 -8.29 35.81
CA HIS A 729 5.47 -7.74 35.75
C HIS A 729 4.39 -8.82 35.93
N GLY A 730 4.60 -10.00 35.35
CA GLY A 730 3.75 -11.18 35.57
C GLY A 730 3.72 -11.61 37.04
N ARG A 731 4.87 -11.55 37.73
CA ARG A 731 4.96 -11.80 39.18
C ARG A 731 4.22 -10.73 40.00
N GLU A 732 4.30 -9.46 39.61
CA GLU A 732 3.49 -8.40 40.23
C GLU A 732 1.99 -8.73 40.12
N LEU A 733 1.53 -9.09 38.91
CA LEU A 733 0.13 -9.45 38.67
C LEU A 733 -0.33 -10.67 39.48
N ALA A 734 0.53 -11.67 39.66
CA ALA A 734 0.26 -12.80 40.55
C ALA A 734 0.03 -12.39 42.01
N GLY A 735 0.63 -11.28 42.45
CA GLY A 735 0.36 -10.66 43.75
C GLY A 735 -0.93 -9.83 43.81
N VAL A 736 -1.51 -9.46 42.66
CA VAL A 736 -2.72 -8.62 42.56
C VAL A 736 -4.01 -9.45 42.67
N SER A 737 -4.09 -10.58 41.98
CA SER A 737 -5.28 -11.43 41.97
C SER A 737 -4.91 -12.90 42.10
N PRO A 738 -5.65 -13.70 42.89
CA PRO A 738 -5.44 -15.14 42.98
C PRO A 738 -5.75 -15.89 41.67
N LEU A 739 -6.36 -15.22 40.68
CA LEU A 739 -6.52 -15.75 39.33
C LEU A 739 -5.22 -15.70 38.55
N PHE A 740 -4.32 -14.77 38.84
CA PHE A 740 -3.02 -14.68 38.21
C PHE A 740 -2.02 -15.61 38.88
N MET A 741 -1.09 -16.15 38.08
CA MET A 741 0.06 -16.92 38.56
C MET A 741 1.33 -16.46 37.84
N GLU A 742 2.46 -16.59 38.52
CA GLU A 742 3.76 -16.29 37.91
C GLU A 742 4.20 -17.42 36.97
N THR A 743 5.04 -17.05 36.00
CA THR A 743 5.68 -18.00 35.09
C THR A 743 7.11 -18.24 35.55
N GLU A 744 7.47 -19.50 35.74
CA GLU A 744 8.86 -19.87 36.03
C GLU A 744 9.75 -19.57 34.81
N TYR A 745 10.92 -18.96 35.05
CA TYR A 745 11.85 -18.62 33.99
C TYR A 745 13.32 -18.75 34.44
N ARG A 746 14.22 -18.77 33.45
CA ARG A 746 15.68 -18.74 33.59
C ARG A 746 16.30 -17.84 32.52
N THR A 747 17.39 -17.18 32.84
CA THR A 747 18.16 -16.34 31.89
C THR A 747 19.35 -17.11 31.36
N ILE A 748 19.68 -16.94 30.08
CA ILE A 748 20.84 -17.56 29.43
C ILE A 748 21.76 -16.46 28.94
N THR A 749 22.91 -16.30 29.61
CA THR A 749 23.96 -15.33 29.25
C THR A 749 25.34 -15.97 29.10
N SER A 750 25.50 -17.19 29.61
CA SER A 750 26.75 -17.95 29.62
C SER A 750 26.53 -19.44 29.28
N GLU A 751 27.63 -20.18 29.11
CA GLU A 751 27.57 -21.65 28.95
C GLU A 751 27.09 -22.35 30.24
N ALA A 752 27.38 -21.77 31.42
CA ALA A 752 26.90 -22.30 32.70
C ALA A 752 25.36 -22.19 32.80
N ASP A 753 24.80 -21.06 32.37
CA ASP A 753 23.36 -20.85 32.34
C ASP A 753 22.66 -21.78 31.34
N GLU A 754 23.29 -22.02 30.19
CA GLU A 754 22.78 -23.01 29.22
C GLU A 754 22.70 -24.40 29.85
N ALA A 755 23.75 -24.84 30.55
CA ALA A 755 23.74 -26.12 31.25
C ALA A 755 22.65 -26.17 32.33
N ASP A 756 22.39 -25.05 33.02
CA ASP A 756 21.30 -24.95 34.00
C ASP A 756 19.92 -25.06 33.35
N VAL A 757 19.68 -24.34 32.25
CA VAL A 757 18.40 -24.39 31.52
C VAL A 757 18.15 -25.78 30.94
N ILE A 758 19.18 -26.48 30.45
CA ILE A 758 19.04 -27.85 29.95
C ILE A 758 18.60 -28.78 31.09
N ARG A 759 19.26 -28.74 32.25
CA ARG A 759 18.85 -29.54 33.42
C ARG A 759 17.42 -29.21 33.87
N TRP A 760 17.10 -27.92 33.96
CA TRP A 760 15.76 -27.47 34.34
C TRP A 760 14.70 -27.96 33.34
N TRP A 761 14.98 -27.95 32.04
CA TRP A 761 14.09 -28.49 31.03
C TRP A 761 13.93 -30.02 31.14
N GLU A 762 15.01 -30.75 31.40
CA GLU A 762 14.97 -32.21 31.63
C GLU A 762 14.08 -32.56 32.84
N GLU A 763 14.29 -31.90 33.97
CA GLU A 763 13.49 -32.08 35.19
C GLU A 763 12.02 -31.73 34.95
N LEU A 764 11.75 -30.56 34.38
CA LEU A 764 10.40 -30.06 34.12
C LEU A 764 9.61 -30.98 33.19
N THR A 765 10.26 -31.51 32.14
CA THR A 765 9.61 -32.38 31.16
C THR A 765 9.48 -33.83 31.62
N GLU A 766 10.34 -34.28 32.54
CA GLU A 766 10.21 -35.60 33.17
C GLU A 766 9.07 -35.62 34.21
N ASP A 767 8.86 -34.51 34.93
CA ASP A 767 7.68 -34.28 35.77
C ASP A 767 6.38 -34.16 34.95
N GLY A 768 6.53 -34.07 33.63
CA GLY A 768 5.47 -34.20 32.64
C GLY A 768 4.88 -32.87 32.17
N HIS A 769 5.50 -31.74 32.49
CA HIS A 769 5.19 -30.45 31.87
C HIS A 769 5.57 -30.40 30.38
N GLU A 770 4.96 -29.48 29.62
CA GLU A 770 5.06 -29.47 28.16
C GLU A 770 6.49 -29.19 27.69
N GLY A 771 7.21 -28.27 28.36
CA GLY A 771 8.56 -27.87 28.01
C GLY A 771 8.80 -26.40 28.30
N ILE A 772 9.66 -25.78 27.48
CA ILE A 772 10.03 -24.37 27.61
C ILE A 772 9.85 -23.61 26.30
N VAL A 773 9.80 -22.29 26.40
CA VAL A 773 9.90 -21.35 25.29
C VAL A 773 11.15 -20.52 25.51
N ILE A 774 12.07 -20.49 24.53
CA ILE A 774 13.23 -19.62 24.57
C ILE A 774 12.95 -18.40 23.69
N LYS A 775 13.13 -17.22 24.27
CA LYS A 775 12.96 -15.92 23.63
C LYS A 775 14.28 -15.15 23.66
N PRO A 776 14.53 -14.24 22.71
CA PRO A 776 15.65 -13.31 22.82
C PRO A 776 15.42 -12.33 23.99
N GLU A 777 16.28 -11.33 24.17
CA GLU A 777 16.13 -10.37 25.27
C GLU A 777 14.86 -9.53 25.17
N THR A 778 14.53 -9.04 23.97
CA THR A 778 13.38 -8.18 23.69
C THR A 778 12.49 -8.79 22.60
N PHE A 779 11.27 -8.26 22.46
CA PHE A 779 10.26 -8.79 21.54
C PHE A 779 10.69 -8.81 20.06
N ILE A 780 11.38 -7.75 19.63
CA ILE A 780 11.80 -7.53 18.24
C ILE A 780 13.31 -7.40 18.19
N VAL A 781 13.97 -8.39 17.58
CA VAL A 781 15.42 -8.40 17.37
C VAL A 781 15.73 -8.59 15.90
N ARG A 782 16.77 -7.90 15.42
CA ARG A 782 17.27 -7.99 14.04
C ARG A 782 18.70 -8.50 14.01
N SER A 783 18.97 -9.35 13.02
CA SER A 783 20.30 -9.75 12.59
C SER A 783 20.56 -9.11 11.22
N GLY A 784 21.33 -8.01 11.20
CA GLY A 784 21.46 -7.17 10.01
C GLY A 784 20.11 -6.55 9.61
N LYS A 785 19.63 -6.85 8.39
CA LYS A 785 18.32 -6.39 7.90
C LYS A 785 17.17 -7.34 8.23
N SER A 786 17.45 -8.56 8.69
CA SER A 786 16.46 -9.61 8.87
C SER A 786 15.95 -9.68 10.31
N LEU A 787 14.64 -9.88 10.47
CA LEU A 787 14.04 -10.23 11.77
C LEU A 787 14.39 -11.66 12.15
N ILE A 788 14.53 -11.91 13.46
CA ILE A 788 14.76 -13.25 14.02
C ILE A 788 13.51 -13.77 14.72
N GLN A 789 13.43 -15.08 14.96
CA GLN A 789 12.26 -15.69 15.62
C GLN A 789 11.98 -15.04 16.99
N PRO A 790 10.77 -14.54 17.26
CA PRO A 790 10.43 -13.89 18.52
C PRO A 790 10.38 -14.89 19.69
N ALA A 791 10.10 -16.15 19.39
CA ALA A 791 10.06 -17.22 20.38
C ALA A 791 10.25 -18.58 19.69
N ILE A 792 10.97 -19.49 20.34
CA ILE A 792 11.14 -20.87 19.92
C ILE A 792 10.62 -21.79 21.02
N LYS A 793 9.67 -22.67 20.69
CA LYS A 793 9.23 -23.73 21.61
C LYS A 793 10.16 -24.93 21.57
N ILE A 794 10.40 -25.51 22.74
CA ILE A 794 11.16 -26.74 22.93
C ILE A 794 10.36 -27.66 23.87
N ARG A 795 9.72 -28.66 23.28
CA ARG A 795 8.78 -29.53 23.97
C ARG A 795 9.45 -30.81 24.45
N GLY A 796 9.00 -31.30 25.61
CA GLY A 796 9.49 -32.50 26.26
C GLY A 796 9.17 -33.78 25.50
N ARG A 797 9.98 -34.82 25.73
CA ARG A 797 9.81 -36.11 25.05
C ARG A 797 8.47 -36.77 25.37
N LYS A 798 8.04 -36.74 26.64
CA LYS A 798 6.75 -37.28 27.09
C LYS A 798 5.58 -36.55 26.42
N TYR A 799 5.63 -35.22 26.41
CA TYR A 799 4.62 -34.38 25.78
C TYR A 799 4.45 -34.68 24.29
N LEU A 800 5.56 -34.82 23.54
CA LEU A 800 5.49 -35.01 22.10
C LEU A 800 4.81 -36.33 21.66
N HIS A 801 4.58 -37.30 22.57
CA HIS A 801 3.71 -38.44 22.28
C HIS A 801 2.28 -38.00 21.93
N ILE A 802 1.79 -36.92 22.56
CA ILE A 802 0.47 -36.33 22.32
C ILE A 802 0.37 -35.77 20.89
N ILE A 803 1.48 -35.23 20.37
CA ILE A 803 1.50 -34.48 19.09
C ILE A 803 1.89 -35.36 17.90
N TYR A 804 2.94 -36.17 18.05
CA TYR A 804 3.50 -36.99 16.97
C TYR A 804 3.04 -38.45 17.00
N GLY A 805 2.27 -38.82 18.03
CA GLY A 805 1.70 -40.15 18.20
C GLY A 805 2.45 -41.02 19.21
N ILE A 806 1.78 -42.07 19.68
CA ILE A 806 2.24 -42.89 20.81
C ILE A 806 3.63 -43.48 20.57
N ASP A 807 3.97 -43.88 19.35
CA ASP A 807 5.22 -44.60 19.06
C ASP A 807 6.25 -43.74 18.32
N TYR A 808 6.18 -42.40 18.43
CA TYR A 808 7.02 -41.49 17.64
C TYR A 808 8.53 -41.62 17.91
N LEU A 809 8.93 -42.09 19.10
CA LEU A 809 10.33 -42.31 19.48
C LEU A 809 10.93 -43.62 18.93
N GLN A 810 10.15 -44.48 18.27
CA GLN A 810 10.71 -45.64 17.59
C GLN A 810 11.72 -45.18 16.53
N PRO A 811 12.90 -45.84 16.37
CA PRO A 811 13.99 -45.34 15.54
C PRO A 811 13.57 -44.93 14.12
N ASP A 812 12.79 -45.79 13.44
CA ASP A 812 12.29 -45.53 12.08
C ASP A 812 11.28 -44.38 12.02
N ASN A 813 10.51 -44.17 13.08
CA ASN A 813 9.56 -43.05 13.18
C ASN A 813 10.31 -41.75 13.42
N LEU A 814 11.22 -41.74 14.39
CA LEU A 814 11.99 -40.56 14.76
C LEU A 814 12.90 -40.10 13.61
N ALA A 815 13.57 -41.02 12.92
CA ALA A 815 14.37 -40.72 11.74
C ALA A 815 13.55 -40.03 10.64
N ARG A 816 12.32 -40.52 10.37
CA ARG A 816 11.40 -39.88 9.42
C ARG A 816 10.92 -38.51 9.90
N LEU A 817 10.61 -38.36 11.19
CA LEU A 817 10.15 -37.10 11.78
C LEU A 817 11.24 -36.02 11.83
N LYS A 818 12.51 -36.40 11.93
CA LYS A 818 13.65 -35.47 11.84
C LYS A 818 13.80 -34.83 10.45
N LEU A 819 13.11 -35.34 9.42
CA LEU A 819 13.04 -34.72 8.09
C LEU A 819 11.98 -33.61 7.97
N ARG A 820 11.34 -33.20 9.07
CA ARG A 820 10.31 -32.15 9.10
C ARG A 820 10.86 -30.81 8.59
N LYS A 821 9.99 -30.02 7.93
CA LYS A 821 10.31 -28.68 7.42
C LYS A 821 9.58 -27.61 8.21
N THR A 822 10.32 -26.72 8.85
CA THR A 822 9.78 -25.64 9.71
C THR A 822 9.67 -24.29 9.00
N GLY A 823 10.35 -24.11 7.85
CA GLY A 823 10.51 -22.79 7.22
C GLY A 823 9.23 -22.01 6.94
N LYS A 824 8.11 -22.67 6.61
CA LYS A 824 6.81 -21.99 6.44
C LYS A 824 6.27 -21.46 7.77
N LYS A 825 6.33 -22.28 8.84
CA LYS A 825 5.93 -21.92 10.20
C LYS A 825 6.78 -20.78 10.75
N GLU A 826 8.10 -20.85 10.51
CA GLU A 826 9.05 -19.80 10.88
C GLU A 826 8.70 -18.46 10.23
N ARG A 827 8.39 -18.46 8.92
CA ARG A 827 8.00 -17.24 8.21
C ARG A 827 6.68 -16.67 8.73
N HIS A 828 5.68 -17.52 8.98
CA HIS A 828 4.39 -17.09 9.51
C HIS A 828 4.54 -16.49 10.91
N ALA A 829 5.34 -17.11 11.78
CA ALA A 829 5.62 -16.58 13.11
C ALA A 829 6.19 -15.14 13.07
N LEU A 830 7.09 -14.86 12.13
CA LEU A 830 7.64 -13.50 11.95
C LEU A 830 6.59 -12.51 11.44
N MET A 831 5.83 -12.89 10.40
CA MET A 831 4.84 -12.02 9.78
C MET A 831 3.68 -11.74 10.72
N GLU A 832 3.14 -12.76 11.39
CA GLU A 832 2.09 -12.62 12.39
C GLU A 832 2.56 -11.78 13.58
N CYS A 833 3.79 -11.98 14.07
CA CYS A 833 4.32 -11.16 15.16
C CYS A 833 4.37 -9.68 14.76
N ALA A 834 4.83 -9.38 13.55
CA ALA A 834 4.87 -8.01 13.03
C ALA A 834 3.48 -7.39 12.90
N LEU A 835 2.50 -8.12 12.35
CA LEU A 835 1.12 -7.67 12.23
C LEU A 835 0.49 -7.40 13.60
N SER A 836 0.76 -8.27 14.58
CA SER A 836 0.13 -8.16 15.89
C SER A 836 0.74 -7.05 16.74
N VAL A 837 2.05 -6.81 16.63
CA VAL A 837 2.70 -5.61 17.19
C VAL A 837 2.09 -4.35 16.58
N GLU A 838 2.04 -4.28 15.25
CA GLU A 838 1.48 -3.14 14.53
C GLU A 838 0.02 -2.88 14.94
N SER A 839 -0.80 -3.93 15.07
CA SER A 839 -2.21 -3.80 15.50
C SER A 839 -2.35 -3.15 16.88
N VAL A 840 -1.51 -3.55 17.84
CA VAL A 840 -1.51 -3.00 19.20
C VAL A 840 -1.03 -1.54 19.18
N GLU A 841 0.02 -1.23 18.42
CA GLU A 841 0.50 0.15 18.28
C GLU A 841 -0.58 1.07 17.71
N ARG A 842 -1.29 0.63 16.65
CA ARG A 842 -2.42 1.35 16.07
C ARG A 842 -3.56 1.53 17.07
N PHE A 843 -3.86 0.50 17.86
CA PHE A 843 -4.88 0.57 18.91
C PHE A 843 -4.54 1.61 19.98
N ILE A 844 -3.30 1.64 20.45
CA ILE A 844 -2.83 2.60 21.47
C ILE A 844 -2.78 4.04 20.92
N ARG A 845 -2.39 4.21 19.64
CA ARG A 845 -2.45 5.50 18.92
C ARG A 845 -3.87 5.94 18.59
N LYS A 846 -4.88 5.14 18.94
CA LYS A 846 -6.28 5.40 18.68
C LYS A 846 -6.58 5.56 17.20
N GLU A 847 -6.00 4.71 16.37
CA GLU A 847 -6.30 4.67 14.94
C GLU A 847 -7.73 4.18 14.66
N PRO A 848 -8.28 4.49 13.47
CA PRO A 848 -9.46 3.86 12.88
C PRO A 848 -9.58 2.35 13.12
N LEU A 849 -10.81 1.87 13.32
CA LEU A 849 -11.12 0.44 13.37
C LEU A 849 -10.62 -0.29 12.12
N GLU A 850 -10.80 0.29 10.94
CA GLU A 850 -10.32 -0.25 9.66
C GLU A 850 -8.81 -0.54 9.68
N ARG A 851 -8.00 0.37 10.23
CA ARG A 851 -6.53 0.25 10.27
C ARG A 851 -6.06 -0.84 11.24
N MET A 852 -6.75 -1.01 12.37
CA MET A 852 -6.46 -2.11 13.28
C MET A 852 -6.85 -3.45 12.66
N HIS A 853 -8.03 -3.49 12.00
CA HIS A 853 -8.57 -4.70 11.38
C HIS A 853 -7.78 -5.19 10.19
N GLU A 854 -7.14 -4.31 9.43
CA GLU A 854 -6.14 -4.70 8.42
C GLU A 854 -5.11 -5.66 9.01
N CYS A 855 -4.58 -5.37 10.21
CA CYS A 855 -3.55 -6.19 10.83
C CYS A 855 -4.12 -7.50 11.38
N VAL A 856 -5.27 -7.42 12.05
CA VAL A 856 -5.96 -8.56 12.68
C VAL A 856 -6.42 -9.58 11.63
N LEU A 857 -7.07 -9.11 10.57
CA LEU A 857 -7.52 -9.96 9.47
C LEU A 857 -6.33 -10.57 8.75
N ALA A 858 -5.24 -9.84 8.57
CA ALA A 858 -4.02 -10.37 7.96
C ALA A 858 -3.43 -11.50 8.80
N ALA A 859 -3.35 -11.33 10.12
CA ALA A 859 -2.85 -12.36 11.04
C ALA A 859 -3.75 -13.61 11.03
N LEU A 860 -5.08 -13.44 11.09
CA LEU A 860 -6.04 -14.55 10.99
C LEU A 860 -6.00 -15.25 9.62
N SER A 861 -5.70 -14.52 8.56
CA SER A 861 -5.54 -15.08 7.21
C SER A 861 -4.29 -15.95 7.12
N LEU A 862 -3.18 -15.56 7.74
CA LEU A 862 -1.95 -16.37 7.79
C LEU A 862 -2.14 -17.66 8.59
N GLU A 863 -2.96 -17.64 9.64
CA GLU A 863 -3.36 -18.85 10.39
C GLU A 863 -4.26 -19.79 9.56
N SER A 864 -4.97 -19.26 8.55
CA SER A 864 -5.79 -20.06 7.63
C SER A 864 -4.96 -20.69 6.50
N ASP A 865 -3.72 -20.24 6.28
CA ASP A 865 -2.82 -20.82 5.29
C ASP A 865 -2.18 -22.13 5.82
N PRO A 866 -2.39 -23.30 5.18
CA PRO A 866 -2.04 -24.60 5.76
C PRO A 866 -0.56 -24.75 6.13
N VAL A 867 -0.30 -25.09 7.39
CA VAL A 867 1.02 -25.48 7.91
C VAL A 867 0.89 -26.82 8.66
N ASP A 868 1.99 -27.56 8.80
CA ASP A 868 2.00 -28.80 9.59
C ASP A 868 1.51 -28.53 11.03
N PRO A 869 0.37 -29.09 11.46
CA PRO A 869 -0.25 -28.76 12.75
C PRO A 869 0.55 -29.29 13.94
N ARG A 870 1.54 -30.14 13.71
CA ARG A 870 2.42 -30.71 14.76
C ARG A 870 3.52 -29.74 15.19
N LEU A 871 3.79 -28.70 14.38
CA LEU A 871 4.88 -27.74 14.60
C LEU A 871 4.56 -26.75 15.71
#